data_AF-A0A820TL29-F1
#
_entry.id   AF-A0A820TL29-F1
#
_cell.length_a   1.000
_cell.length_b   1.000
_cell.length_c   1.000
_cell.angle_alpha   90.00
_cell.angle_beta   90.00
_cell.angle_gamma   90.00
#
_symmetry.space_group_name_H-M   'P 1'
#
loop_
_entity.id
_entity.type
_entity.pdbx_description
1 polymer ?
#
loop_
_entity_poly.entity_id
_entity_poly.type
_entity_poly.pdbx_seq_one_letter_code
_entity_poly.pdbx_strand_id
1 'polypeptide(L)'
;MSDAFGVAQDNIERIAIDQRGSIGSFYDRYEDNIKGKLGEKVKTNFHKINQPMICMLTHGHAPECENLLKLVGINHQLRLSISLEMTRATGIASLINYSQPIDEHTRLFYIYQESNRELTKDHLRHLKNPVRSTNFVSFATHIVTEIIWGFHILVILQLPANQAKQIDVELKKLLESIIHKKYMVQINSQQRTLLDQIVTTTIYSNIDVLTKLKKLEYVYQTIRGLQNNYELHERLKYILTPIEWLYGYYTPNLSKFYLSETEEINILEYYLIQQASELKVLNIRVNHDLFELLQGIYKIQFKKIQDKLTQLQVLHMKDIERLHNVVLNIRKGVILESSIKKEVSLDSPKEIQQLNTNIIIDIEHLESKMKLIKKLKDAGFEYCDVEELGIQDGLTTAKINDVLFGTESNKVIFFSNDTLKNNDQVGWTEFYSQMLAEKEKNRQLHLVYADFTYSTYKLEKMAINSSEDMKAYQNSPNSQSSKSETKRKAPLPPSPSVQTPLPTNEFINILLLGESGVGKSTFINAFANYLNFQNLDDAEKGEPIVIIPVSFMMTINDNFDEKLIKFGEIDSNENHNNSGQSVTQQCKSYVFKISNGKKLRIIDTPGFGDTRGFDQDNLNMEEIFSFLHNINYINGICFLFKPEIVQLNSYLKSCCTQLFDYFGQNISDFFIFCFTNARSTFFAPGNTRPLLTTFFQSFLEKKIPFQRKNTFCFDSEAFRYLVAIKDSMNFDPNERNEFEQSWTRSVAESERFRDFLCTQHEYRKNHEWQSIKDVQFQINFMIRPMLETMRNLLRNIILFDHDLSIKLSATHASPSSMLCYKCHRNPEKFNQFWIIQDYLHNSLNS
;
A
#
# COMPACT_ATOMS: atom_id res chain seq x y z
N MET A 1 -13.31 65.99 3.62
CA MET A 1 -12.13 65.17 3.99
C MET A 1 -12.44 63.74 3.61
N SER A 2 -12.36 63.49 2.33
CA SER A 2 -12.27 62.18 1.69
C SER A 2 -10.78 61.96 1.36
N ASP A 3 -10.35 60.71 1.42
CA ASP A 3 -9.02 60.20 1.00
C ASP A 3 -7.83 60.50 1.92
N ALA A 4 -7.63 59.59 2.89
CA ALA A 4 -6.31 59.27 3.43
C ALA A 4 -6.26 57.80 3.93
N PHE A 5 -5.82 56.89 3.04
CA PHE A 5 -5.06 55.64 3.25
C PHE A 5 -5.31 54.82 4.54
N GLY A 6 -5.71 53.54 4.51
CA GLY A 6 -5.30 52.50 3.57
C GLY A 6 -6.37 51.44 3.26
N VAL A 7 -6.19 50.88 2.06
CA VAL A 7 -6.97 49.85 1.36
C VAL A 7 -7.58 48.81 2.31
N ALA A 8 -8.91 48.81 2.41
CA ALA A 8 -9.64 47.64 2.88
C ALA A 8 -9.31 46.50 1.91
N GLN A 9 -8.66 45.43 2.36
CA GLN A 9 -8.48 44.25 1.52
C GLN A 9 -9.87 43.77 1.07
N ASP A 10 -10.12 43.76 -0.24
CA ASP A 10 -11.40 43.36 -0.82
C ASP A 10 -11.74 41.92 -0.41
N ASN A 11 -13.05 41.64 -0.32
CA ASN A 11 -13.54 40.27 -0.10
C ASN A 11 -12.91 39.32 -1.13
N ILE A 12 -12.54 38.12 -0.68
CA ILE A 12 -11.86 37.12 -1.51
C ILE A 12 -12.83 36.00 -1.84
N GLU A 13 -12.84 35.61 -3.10
CA GLU A 13 -13.52 34.40 -3.55
C GLU A 13 -12.56 33.19 -3.52
N ARG A 14 -13.05 32.08 -2.97
CA ARG A 14 -12.34 30.79 -2.94
C ARG A 14 -13.26 29.66 -3.32
N ILE A 15 -12.82 28.76 -4.19
CA ILE A 15 -13.52 27.49 -4.41
C ILE A 15 -13.55 26.71 -3.09
N ALA A 16 -14.71 26.20 -2.73
CA ALA A 16 -14.95 25.49 -1.48
C ALA A 16 -14.43 24.04 -1.56
N ILE A 17 -13.11 23.86 -1.46
CA ILE A 17 -12.51 22.52 -1.50
C ILE A 17 -12.79 21.74 -0.21
N ASP A 18 -12.81 22.40 0.96
CA ASP A 18 -13.21 21.81 2.24
C ASP A 18 -14.70 22.06 2.48
N GLN A 19 -15.53 21.02 2.31
CA GLN A 19 -17.00 21.11 2.45
C GLN A 19 -17.49 21.35 3.89
N ARG A 20 -16.59 21.34 4.90
CA ARG A 20 -16.95 21.62 6.31
C ARG A 20 -17.12 23.10 6.64
N GLY A 21 -16.69 23.99 5.74
CA GLY A 21 -16.86 25.43 5.90
C GLY A 21 -18.34 25.83 5.94
N SER A 22 -18.66 26.80 6.79
CA SER A 22 -20.02 27.32 6.96
C SER A 22 -19.95 28.83 7.17
N ILE A 23 -21.08 29.53 7.06
CA ILE A 23 -21.12 30.96 7.39
C ILE A 23 -20.70 31.16 8.84
N GLY A 24 -19.76 32.09 9.05
CA GLY A 24 -19.11 32.32 10.35
C GLY A 24 -17.89 31.42 10.61
N SER A 25 -17.49 30.56 9.67
CA SER A 25 -16.23 29.81 9.75
C SER A 25 -15.03 30.74 9.60
N PHE A 26 -14.02 30.54 10.44
CA PHE A 26 -12.73 31.23 10.34
C PHE A 26 -11.87 30.59 9.25
N TYR A 27 -11.18 31.42 8.47
CA TYR A 27 -10.37 31.01 7.34
C TYR A 27 -8.96 31.60 7.45
N ASP A 28 -7.96 30.78 7.18
CA ASP A 28 -6.56 31.19 7.08
C ASP A 28 -6.12 31.21 5.61
N ARG A 29 -6.02 32.42 5.05
CA ARG A 29 -5.51 32.68 3.70
C ARG A 29 -4.05 32.28 3.49
N TYR A 30 -3.23 32.14 4.54
CA TYR A 30 -1.82 31.76 4.38
C TYR A 30 -1.64 30.31 3.96
N GLU A 31 -2.52 29.43 4.42
CA GLU A 31 -2.50 28.00 4.13
C GLU A 31 -3.76 27.51 3.39
N ASP A 32 -4.72 28.42 3.15
CA ASP A 32 -6.05 28.16 2.58
C ASP A 32 -6.89 27.13 3.38
N ASN A 33 -6.90 27.24 4.72
CA ASN A 33 -7.54 26.28 5.62
C ASN A 33 -8.65 26.89 6.51
N ILE A 34 -9.70 26.12 6.81
CA ILE A 34 -10.71 26.47 7.82
C ILE A 34 -10.15 26.19 9.22
N LYS A 35 -10.14 27.19 10.11
CA LYS A 35 -9.54 27.12 11.46
C LYS A 35 -10.56 27.08 12.60
N GLY A 36 -11.85 26.96 12.30
CA GLY A 36 -12.94 26.90 13.28
C GLY A 36 -14.17 27.66 12.83
N LYS A 37 -15.07 28.00 13.78
CA LYS A 37 -16.24 28.84 13.54
C LYS A 37 -16.64 29.63 14.77
N LEU A 38 -17.41 30.69 14.56
CA LEU A 38 -18.08 31.41 15.65
C LEU A 38 -18.95 30.46 16.48
N GLY A 39 -18.89 30.62 17.80
CA GLY A 39 -19.67 29.81 18.75
C GLY A 39 -21.17 30.12 18.73
N GLU A 40 -21.56 31.31 18.26
CA GLU A 40 -22.96 31.72 18.13
C GLU A 40 -23.58 31.28 16.80
N LYS A 41 -24.87 30.94 16.82
CA LYS A 41 -25.61 30.62 15.59
C LYS A 41 -25.83 31.89 14.76
N VAL A 42 -25.18 31.96 13.61
CA VAL A 42 -25.36 33.05 12.64
C VAL A 42 -26.65 32.83 11.86
N LYS A 43 -27.53 33.84 11.81
CA LYS A 43 -28.75 33.80 10.99
C LYS A 43 -28.41 34.07 9.53
N THR A 44 -28.94 33.24 8.62
CA THR A 44 -28.63 33.32 7.18
C THR A 44 -29.89 33.44 6.32
N ASN A 45 -29.76 34.09 5.16
CA ASN A 45 -30.77 34.18 4.11
C ASN A 45 -30.24 33.49 2.85
N PHE A 46 -31.13 32.77 2.16
CA PHE A 46 -30.86 32.17 0.86
C PHE A 46 -31.48 33.01 -0.25
N HIS A 47 -30.68 33.29 -1.29
CA HIS A 47 -31.14 33.98 -2.49
C HIS A 47 -30.77 33.16 -3.71
N LYS A 48 -31.71 33.03 -4.65
CA LYS A 48 -31.48 32.33 -5.91
C LYS A 48 -30.59 33.18 -6.83
N ILE A 49 -29.67 32.52 -7.53
CA ILE A 49 -28.79 33.12 -8.53
C ILE A 49 -29.24 32.68 -9.92
N ASN A 50 -29.30 33.63 -10.86
CA ASN A 50 -29.60 33.37 -12.27
C ASN A 50 -28.32 33.38 -13.12
N GLN A 51 -27.37 32.49 -12.82
CA GLN A 51 -26.16 32.29 -13.65
C GLN A 51 -26.40 31.15 -14.66
N PRO A 52 -25.98 31.31 -15.93
CA PRO A 52 -26.04 30.22 -16.90
C PRO A 52 -25.05 29.11 -16.51
N MET A 53 -25.40 27.87 -16.84
CA MET A 53 -24.48 26.74 -16.70
C MET A 53 -23.37 26.86 -17.74
N ILE A 54 -22.13 26.63 -17.32
CA ILE A 54 -20.97 26.51 -18.18
C ILE A 54 -20.75 25.02 -18.48
N CYS A 55 -20.51 24.70 -19.74
CA CYS A 55 -20.15 23.36 -20.21
C CYS A 55 -19.02 23.47 -21.23
N MET A 56 -17.91 22.78 -21.00
CA MET A 56 -16.72 22.82 -21.85
C MET A 56 -16.26 21.39 -22.17
N LEU A 57 -15.93 21.14 -23.44
CA LEU A 57 -15.31 19.91 -23.90
C LEU A 57 -13.91 20.23 -24.43
N THR A 58 -12.89 19.80 -23.70
CA THR A 58 -11.48 20.03 -24.02
C THR A 58 -10.82 18.72 -24.44
N HIS A 59 -9.93 18.79 -25.43
CA HIS A 59 -9.14 17.64 -25.88
C HIS A 59 -7.82 17.60 -25.12
N GLY A 60 -7.29 16.42 -24.82
CA GLY A 60 -6.11 16.27 -23.94
C GLY A 60 -4.84 17.01 -24.40
N HIS A 61 -4.69 17.25 -25.71
CA HIS A 61 -3.57 18.00 -26.29
C HIS A 61 -3.75 19.53 -26.25
N ALA A 62 -4.86 20.01 -25.69
CA ALA A 62 -5.08 21.44 -25.52
C ALA A 62 -4.15 21.98 -24.41
N PRO A 63 -3.52 23.16 -24.59
CA PRO A 63 -2.61 23.74 -23.59
C PRO A 63 -3.24 23.89 -22.19
N GLU A 64 -4.56 24.07 -22.12
CA GLU A 64 -5.30 24.17 -20.87
C GLU A 64 -5.23 22.89 -20.02
N CYS A 65 -4.93 21.74 -20.63
CA CYS A 65 -4.80 20.45 -19.93
C CYS A 65 -3.48 20.29 -19.16
N GLU A 66 -2.49 21.15 -19.38
CA GLU A 66 -1.23 21.14 -18.62
C GLU A 66 -1.44 21.35 -17.13
N ASN A 67 -2.40 22.20 -16.76
CA ASN A 67 -2.75 22.47 -15.37
C ASN A 67 -4.25 22.27 -15.15
N LEU A 68 -4.61 21.05 -14.75
CA LEU A 68 -6.00 20.65 -14.54
C LEU A 68 -6.71 21.48 -13.45
N LEU A 69 -6.00 21.91 -12.40
CA LEU A 69 -6.58 22.78 -11.36
C LEU A 69 -6.93 24.16 -11.93
N LYS A 70 -6.08 24.69 -12.82
CA LYS A 70 -6.34 25.95 -13.55
C LYS A 70 -7.53 25.79 -14.50
N LEU A 71 -7.64 24.66 -15.19
CA LEU A 71 -8.75 24.34 -16.10
C LEU A 71 -10.11 24.39 -15.40
N VAL A 72 -10.20 23.93 -14.15
CA VAL A 72 -11.45 23.98 -13.35
C VAL A 72 -11.64 25.30 -12.59
N GLY A 73 -10.83 26.32 -12.88
CA GLY A 73 -10.98 27.66 -12.33
C GLY A 73 -10.45 27.85 -10.90
N ILE A 74 -9.62 26.95 -10.38
CA ILE A 74 -8.92 27.19 -9.11
C ILE A 74 -7.85 28.26 -9.36
N ASN A 75 -7.90 29.36 -8.60
CA ASN A 75 -6.94 30.46 -8.74
C ASN A 75 -5.52 30.07 -8.30
N HIS A 76 -4.51 30.80 -8.78
CA HIS A 76 -3.09 30.50 -8.55
C HIS A 76 -2.72 30.38 -7.05
N GLN A 77 -3.35 31.17 -6.17
CA GLN A 77 -3.07 31.11 -4.73
C GLN A 77 -3.50 29.77 -4.15
N LEU A 78 -4.74 29.35 -4.41
CA LEU A 78 -5.26 28.07 -3.94
C LEU A 78 -4.57 26.88 -4.63
N ARG A 79 -4.19 27.00 -5.92
CA ARG A 79 -3.42 25.97 -6.63
C ARG A 79 -2.09 25.70 -5.94
N LEU A 80 -1.33 26.74 -5.61
CA LEU A 80 -0.09 26.58 -4.84
C LEU A 80 -0.33 25.93 -3.48
N SER A 81 -1.39 26.32 -2.77
CA SER A 81 -1.70 25.70 -1.47
C SER A 81 -2.03 24.21 -1.59
N ILE A 82 -2.67 23.80 -2.70
CA ILE A 82 -2.95 22.40 -3.00
C ILE A 82 -1.65 21.67 -3.39
N SER A 83 -0.87 22.23 -4.32
CA SER A 83 0.37 21.63 -4.83
C SER A 83 1.49 21.52 -3.80
N LEU A 84 1.49 22.41 -2.79
CA LEU A 84 2.47 22.42 -1.69
C LEU A 84 1.92 21.78 -0.40
N GLU A 85 0.81 21.05 -0.51
CA GLU A 85 0.19 20.32 0.61
C GLU A 85 -0.15 21.18 1.84
N MET A 86 -0.35 22.49 1.65
CA MET A 86 -0.79 23.39 2.72
C MET A 86 -2.25 23.11 3.11
N THR A 87 -3.05 22.68 2.13
CA THR A 87 -4.46 22.32 2.31
C THR A 87 -4.77 20.97 1.68
N ARG A 88 -5.76 20.27 2.23
CA ARG A 88 -6.12 18.94 1.76
C ARG A 88 -6.86 19.03 0.43
N ALA A 89 -6.36 18.31 -0.58
CA ALA A 89 -7.00 18.19 -1.89
C ALA A 89 -8.26 17.30 -1.83
N THR A 90 -9.43 17.90 -1.61
CA THR A 90 -10.75 17.22 -1.60
C THR A 90 -11.69 17.71 -2.70
N GLY A 91 -12.70 16.90 -3.03
CA GLY A 91 -13.68 17.23 -4.07
C GLY A 91 -13.02 17.41 -5.44
N ILE A 92 -13.26 18.56 -6.09
CA ILE A 92 -12.59 18.88 -7.36
C ILE A 92 -11.07 18.99 -7.21
N ALA A 93 -10.54 19.38 -6.05
CA ALA A 93 -9.11 19.61 -5.88
C ALA A 93 -8.32 18.30 -5.87
N SER A 94 -8.97 17.16 -5.59
CA SER A 94 -8.37 15.83 -5.71
C SER A 94 -7.89 15.50 -7.13
N LEU A 95 -8.25 16.33 -8.11
CA LEU A 95 -7.73 16.33 -9.48
C LEU A 95 -6.20 16.44 -9.56
N ILE A 96 -5.54 17.03 -8.56
CA ILE A 96 -4.07 17.04 -8.46
C ILE A 96 -3.48 15.61 -8.45
N ASN A 97 -4.27 14.61 -8.04
CA ASN A 97 -3.87 13.21 -7.98
C ASN A 97 -4.24 12.43 -9.26
N TYR A 98 -4.63 13.09 -10.35
CA TYR A 98 -5.05 12.39 -11.57
C TYR A 98 -3.93 11.50 -12.12
N SER A 99 -4.24 10.21 -12.17
CA SER A 99 -3.46 9.01 -12.54
C SER A 99 -2.86 8.87 -13.92
N GLN A 100 -3.66 9.22 -14.92
CA GLN A 100 -3.46 8.65 -16.25
C GLN A 100 -2.76 9.66 -17.16
N PRO A 101 -2.12 9.20 -18.25
CA PRO A 101 -1.63 10.10 -19.29
C PRO A 101 -2.78 10.92 -19.88
N ILE A 102 -2.48 12.16 -20.26
CA ILE A 102 -3.38 13.00 -21.04
C ILE A 102 -2.80 13.08 -22.44
N ASP A 103 -3.51 12.56 -23.42
CA ASP A 103 -3.06 12.42 -24.79
C ASP A 103 -4.11 12.86 -25.82
N GLU A 104 -3.88 12.55 -27.09
CA GLU A 104 -4.79 12.86 -28.19
C GLU A 104 -6.15 12.14 -28.12
N HIS A 105 -6.26 11.09 -27.32
CA HIS A 105 -7.47 10.31 -27.09
C HIS A 105 -8.15 10.65 -25.75
N THR A 106 -7.59 11.54 -24.95
CA THR A 106 -8.24 12.04 -23.72
C THR A 106 -9.25 13.14 -24.04
N ARG A 107 -10.41 13.11 -23.38
CA ARG A 107 -11.42 14.18 -23.39
C ARG A 107 -11.75 14.61 -21.97
N LEU A 108 -11.81 15.92 -21.76
CA LEU A 108 -12.14 16.54 -20.50
C LEU A 108 -13.45 17.29 -20.66
N PHE A 109 -14.47 16.86 -19.93
CA PHE A 109 -15.80 17.44 -19.94
C PHE A 109 -16.06 18.15 -18.62
N TYR A 110 -15.99 19.48 -18.63
CA TYR A 110 -16.17 20.33 -17.47
C TYR A 110 -17.55 20.99 -17.46
N ILE A 111 -18.27 20.86 -16.36
CA ILE A 111 -19.58 21.46 -16.12
C ILE A 111 -19.51 22.28 -14.85
N TYR A 112 -20.09 23.47 -14.86
CA TYR A 112 -20.11 24.37 -13.72
C TYR A 112 -21.45 25.11 -13.65
N GLN A 113 -22.06 25.18 -12.47
CA GLN A 113 -23.26 25.96 -12.24
C GLN A 113 -23.34 26.51 -10.82
N GLU A 114 -23.55 27.82 -10.71
CA GLU A 114 -23.98 28.50 -9.48
C GLU A 114 -25.50 28.52 -9.39
N SER A 115 -26.05 28.38 -8.19
CA SER A 115 -27.49 28.22 -8.01
C SER A 115 -28.10 29.13 -6.95
N ASN A 116 -27.49 29.18 -5.77
CA ASN A 116 -27.98 29.96 -4.64
C ASN A 116 -26.80 30.62 -3.95
N ARG A 117 -27.04 31.77 -3.35
CA ARG A 117 -26.13 32.38 -2.38
C ARG A 117 -26.78 32.33 -1.01
N GLU A 118 -26.00 31.92 -0.03
CA GLU A 118 -26.35 32.01 1.38
C GLU A 118 -25.49 33.13 2.00
N LEU A 119 -26.11 34.09 2.67
CA LEU A 119 -25.40 35.18 3.33
C LEU A 119 -26.03 35.53 4.69
N THR A 120 -25.26 36.19 5.54
CA THR A 120 -25.72 36.65 6.86
C THR A 120 -26.91 37.63 6.74
N LYS A 121 -28.00 37.44 7.52
CA LYS A 121 -29.23 38.28 7.45
C LYS A 121 -28.99 39.72 7.89
N ASP A 122 -28.37 39.86 9.04
CA ASP A 122 -27.77 41.09 9.51
C ASP A 122 -26.30 40.89 9.19
N HIS A 123 -25.73 41.71 8.29
CA HIS A 123 -24.26 41.88 8.31
C HIS A 123 -23.88 41.93 9.77
N LEU A 124 -22.89 41.15 10.22
CA LEU A 124 -22.47 40.93 11.62
C LEU A 124 -22.18 42.22 12.46
N ARG A 125 -22.65 43.39 12.02
CA ARG A 125 -22.89 44.67 12.70
C ARG A 125 -23.30 44.56 14.17
N HIS A 126 -24.03 43.52 14.60
CA HIS A 126 -24.34 43.33 16.04
C HIS A 126 -23.14 42.78 16.84
N LEU A 127 -22.20 42.07 16.20
CA LEU A 127 -20.91 41.66 16.76
C LEU A 127 -19.86 42.79 16.76
N LYS A 128 -20.19 43.99 16.24
CA LYS A 128 -19.33 45.19 16.37
C LYS A 128 -19.21 45.69 17.81
N ASN A 129 -20.08 45.24 18.72
CA ASN A 129 -19.87 45.48 20.14
C ASN A 129 -18.80 44.50 20.63
N PRO A 130 -17.75 45.00 21.30
CA PRO A 130 -16.55 44.23 21.54
C PRO A 130 -16.95 42.97 22.30
N VAL A 131 -16.71 41.80 21.70
CA VAL A 131 -16.77 40.52 22.39
C VAL A 131 -15.70 40.57 23.49
N ARG A 132 -16.05 41.18 24.61
CA ARG A 132 -15.28 41.24 25.86
C ARG A 132 -15.41 39.91 26.57
N SER A 133 -15.05 38.82 25.90
CA SER A 133 -14.70 37.55 26.54
C SER A 133 -14.45 36.48 25.48
N THR A 134 -13.27 35.88 25.59
CA THR A 134 -12.83 34.59 25.04
C THR A 134 -12.18 34.59 23.65
N ASN A 135 -10.86 34.36 23.69
CA ASN A 135 -10.01 33.75 22.67
C ASN A 135 -10.03 34.39 21.28
N PHE A 136 -9.22 35.43 21.09
CA PHE A 136 -8.77 35.82 19.74
C PHE A 136 -8.20 34.57 19.05
N VAL A 137 -8.78 34.18 17.90
CA VAL A 137 -8.27 33.06 17.09
C VAL A 137 -7.04 33.59 16.36
N SER A 138 -5.86 33.45 16.98
CA SER A 138 -4.60 34.06 16.54
C SER A 138 -4.12 33.64 15.14
N PHE A 139 -4.79 32.68 14.49
CA PHE A 139 -4.36 32.08 13.23
C PHE A 139 -5.32 32.33 12.06
N ALA A 140 -6.44 33.04 12.26
CA ALA A 140 -7.41 33.31 11.20
C ALA A 140 -7.19 34.69 10.58
N THR A 141 -7.24 34.78 9.26
CA THR A 141 -7.14 36.06 8.52
C THR A 141 -8.48 36.54 7.99
N HIS A 142 -9.42 35.62 7.73
CA HIS A 142 -10.71 35.92 7.15
C HIS A 142 -11.83 35.15 7.86
N ILE A 143 -13.06 35.53 7.56
CA ILE A 143 -14.28 34.83 7.96
C ILE A 143 -15.19 34.61 6.74
N VAL A 144 -15.81 33.44 6.66
CA VAL A 144 -16.79 33.11 5.63
C VAL A 144 -18.07 33.89 5.91
N THR A 145 -18.40 34.88 5.07
CA THR A 145 -19.59 35.73 5.22
C THR A 145 -20.70 35.34 4.25
N GLU A 146 -20.33 34.72 3.14
CA GLU A 146 -21.26 34.21 2.14
C GLU A 146 -20.74 32.90 1.54
N ILE A 147 -21.69 32.03 1.17
CA ILE A 147 -21.46 30.77 0.48
C ILE A 147 -22.24 30.79 -0.83
N ILE A 148 -21.55 30.53 -1.93
CA ILE A 148 -22.20 30.24 -3.20
C ILE A 148 -22.37 28.72 -3.31
N TRP A 149 -23.61 28.29 -3.47
CA TRP A 149 -24.02 26.90 -3.64
C TRP A 149 -24.17 26.55 -5.11
N GLY A 150 -23.78 25.34 -5.47
CA GLY A 150 -23.82 24.87 -6.85
C GLY A 150 -23.03 23.59 -7.05
N PHE A 151 -22.61 23.34 -8.27
CA PHE A 151 -21.78 22.19 -8.59
C PHE A 151 -20.75 22.50 -9.67
N HIS A 152 -19.64 21.77 -9.59
CA HIS A 152 -18.70 21.62 -10.67
C HIS A 152 -18.36 20.14 -10.89
N ILE A 153 -18.16 19.75 -12.13
CA ILE A 153 -17.98 18.35 -12.50
C ILE A 153 -16.95 18.34 -13.61
N LEU A 154 -15.83 17.67 -13.38
CA LEU A 154 -14.87 17.36 -14.42
C LEU A 154 -14.89 15.85 -14.67
N VAL A 155 -15.31 15.46 -15.86
CA VAL A 155 -15.26 14.08 -16.35
C VAL A 155 -14.07 13.96 -17.29
N ILE A 156 -13.13 13.07 -16.98
CA ILE A 156 -11.99 12.77 -17.82
C ILE A 156 -12.20 11.38 -18.43
N LEU A 157 -12.21 11.32 -19.76
CA LEU A 157 -12.50 10.13 -20.55
C LEU A 157 -11.26 9.74 -21.34
N GLN A 158 -10.85 8.48 -21.26
CA GLN A 158 -9.89 7.91 -22.21
C GLN A 158 -10.65 7.16 -23.30
N LEU A 159 -10.51 7.63 -24.55
CA LEU A 159 -11.22 7.05 -25.69
C LEU A 159 -10.40 5.96 -26.38
N PRO A 160 -11.06 4.95 -26.99
CA PRO A 160 -10.37 4.02 -27.88
C PRO A 160 -9.96 4.72 -29.19
N ALA A 161 -8.70 4.56 -29.59
CA ALA A 161 -8.09 5.26 -30.72
C ALA A 161 -8.88 5.13 -32.04
N ASN A 162 -9.46 3.96 -32.29
CA ASN A 162 -10.21 3.65 -33.51
C ASN A 162 -11.62 4.27 -33.58
N GLN A 163 -12.19 4.74 -32.45
CA GLN A 163 -13.56 5.24 -32.40
C GLN A 163 -13.71 6.65 -31.82
N ALA A 164 -12.59 7.29 -31.43
CA ALA A 164 -12.58 8.61 -30.80
C ALA A 164 -13.46 9.64 -31.54
N LYS A 165 -13.37 9.72 -32.88
CA LYS A 165 -14.17 10.66 -33.70
C LYS A 165 -15.68 10.41 -33.62
N GLN A 166 -16.11 9.16 -33.54
CA GLN A 166 -17.53 8.82 -33.44
C GLN A 166 -18.07 9.15 -32.04
N ILE A 167 -17.28 8.85 -31.00
CA ILE A 167 -17.60 9.19 -29.62
C ILE A 167 -17.68 10.71 -29.45
N ASP A 168 -16.76 11.48 -30.06
CA ASP A 168 -16.77 12.95 -30.00
C ASP A 168 -18.09 13.56 -30.52
N VAL A 169 -18.68 12.98 -31.56
CA VAL A 169 -19.99 13.42 -32.09
C VAL A 169 -21.10 13.19 -31.05
N GLU A 170 -21.09 12.06 -30.37
CA GLU A 170 -22.09 11.76 -29.33
C GLU A 170 -21.88 12.60 -28.06
N LEU A 171 -20.64 12.83 -27.64
CA LEU A 171 -20.32 13.73 -26.52
C LEU A 171 -20.83 15.15 -26.77
N LYS A 172 -20.67 15.68 -27.99
CA LYS A 172 -21.20 17.00 -28.36
C LYS A 172 -22.72 17.07 -28.26
N LYS A 173 -23.44 16.05 -28.75
CA LYS A 173 -24.91 15.96 -28.63
C LYS A 173 -25.37 15.94 -27.18
N LEU A 174 -24.68 15.16 -26.33
CA LEU A 174 -24.97 15.11 -24.90
C LEU A 174 -24.77 16.50 -24.25
N LEU A 175 -23.68 17.19 -24.59
CA LEU A 175 -23.36 18.52 -24.09
C LEU A 175 -24.40 19.57 -24.50
N GLU A 176 -24.79 19.61 -25.77
CA GLU A 176 -25.86 20.50 -26.26
C GLU A 176 -27.18 20.25 -25.51
N SER A 177 -27.51 19.00 -25.22
CA SER A 177 -28.73 18.66 -24.49
C SER A 177 -28.71 19.16 -23.03
N ILE A 178 -27.54 19.11 -22.38
CA ILE A 178 -27.35 19.62 -21.01
C ILE A 178 -27.56 21.13 -20.99
N ILE A 179 -26.96 21.86 -21.94
CA ILE A 179 -27.07 23.32 -22.05
C ILE A 179 -28.52 23.76 -22.30
N HIS A 180 -29.18 23.20 -23.32
CA HIS A 180 -30.46 23.72 -23.79
C HIS A 180 -31.66 23.30 -22.95
N LYS A 181 -31.50 22.38 -21.98
CA LYS A 181 -32.59 21.76 -21.20
C LYS A 181 -33.74 21.21 -22.08
N LYS A 182 -33.51 21.02 -23.39
CA LYS A 182 -34.49 20.47 -24.33
C LYS A 182 -34.55 18.96 -24.12
N TYR A 183 -35.76 18.42 -24.31
CA TYR A 183 -36.23 17.03 -24.14
C TYR A 183 -35.18 15.94 -23.91
N MET A 184 -35.51 14.96 -23.06
CA MET A 184 -34.65 13.80 -22.78
C MET A 184 -34.04 13.23 -24.06
N VAL A 185 -32.73 13.38 -24.23
CA VAL A 185 -31.98 12.57 -25.18
C VAL A 185 -31.92 11.18 -24.57
N GLN A 186 -32.82 10.30 -25.00
CA GLN A 186 -32.70 8.89 -24.68
C GLN A 186 -31.49 8.35 -25.45
N ILE A 187 -30.46 7.96 -24.70
CA ILE A 187 -29.33 7.22 -25.26
C ILE A 187 -29.88 5.90 -25.79
N ASN A 188 -29.96 5.78 -27.11
CA ASN A 188 -30.47 4.57 -27.75
C ASN A 188 -29.45 3.42 -27.61
N SER A 189 -29.86 2.20 -27.95
CA SER A 189 -29.01 1.01 -27.80
C SER A 189 -27.67 1.14 -28.54
N GLN A 190 -27.68 1.69 -29.75
CA GLN A 190 -26.47 1.88 -30.55
C GLN A 190 -25.50 2.90 -29.93
N GLN A 191 -26.03 4.02 -29.43
CA GLN A 191 -25.24 5.03 -28.71
C GLN A 191 -24.67 4.46 -27.42
N ARG A 192 -25.46 3.68 -26.67
CA ARG A 192 -24.99 3.03 -25.44
C ARG A 192 -23.84 2.07 -25.73
N THR A 193 -23.96 1.23 -26.77
CA THR A 193 -22.88 0.33 -27.19
C THR A 193 -21.62 1.09 -27.60
N LEU A 194 -21.75 2.28 -28.21
CA LEU A 194 -20.60 3.11 -28.55
C LEU A 194 -19.95 3.73 -27.30
N LEU A 195 -20.74 4.29 -26.38
CA LEU A 195 -20.24 4.94 -25.16
C LEU A 195 -19.69 3.95 -24.14
N ASP A 196 -20.19 2.71 -24.11
CA ASP A 196 -19.65 1.63 -23.25
C ASP A 196 -18.23 1.19 -23.68
N GLN A 197 -17.73 1.62 -24.84
CA GLN A 197 -16.36 1.35 -25.31
C GLN A 197 -15.32 2.36 -24.81
N ILE A 198 -15.73 3.38 -24.07
CA ILE A 198 -14.81 4.30 -23.40
C ILE A 198 -13.92 3.48 -22.44
N VAL A 199 -12.61 3.64 -22.56
CA VAL A 199 -11.62 2.83 -21.85
C VAL A 199 -11.64 3.15 -20.36
N THR A 200 -11.60 4.44 -20.02
CA THR A 200 -11.69 4.89 -18.62
C THR A 200 -12.57 6.13 -18.50
N THR A 201 -13.29 6.22 -17.39
CA THR A 201 -14.08 7.39 -17.00
C THR A 201 -13.73 7.73 -15.55
N THR A 202 -13.15 8.91 -15.35
CA THR A 202 -12.75 9.43 -14.03
C THR A 202 -13.46 10.75 -13.77
N ILE A 203 -14.02 10.94 -12.58
CA ILE A 203 -14.89 12.08 -12.28
C ILE A 203 -14.41 12.77 -11.01
N TYR A 204 -14.28 14.09 -11.07
CA TYR A 204 -13.98 14.95 -9.94
C TYR A 204 -15.10 15.99 -9.80
N SER A 205 -15.59 16.20 -8.57
CA SER A 205 -16.71 17.09 -8.29
C SER A 205 -16.74 17.47 -6.81
N ASN A 206 -17.43 18.58 -6.47
CA ASN A 206 -17.86 18.85 -5.09
C ASN A 206 -19.06 17.97 -4.67
N ILE A 207 -19.71 17.29 -5.61
CA ILE A 207 -20.81 16.35 -5.34
C ILE A 207 -20.23 14.93 -5.20
N ASP A 208 -20.17 14.41 -3.98
CA ASP A 208 -19.52 13.12 -3.67
C ASP A 208 -20.14 11.93 -4.42
N VAL A 209 -21.45 11.95 -4.67
CA VAL A 209 -22.13 10.85 -5.40
C VAL A 209 -21.59 10.71 -6.83
N LEU A 210 -21.22 11.82 -7.48
CA LEU A 210 -20.72 11.81 -8.86
C LEU A 210 -19.33 11.17 -8.98
N THR A 211 -18.47 11.32 -7.96
CA THR A 211 -17.07 10.82 -8.00
C THR A 211 -17.00 9.28 -8.01
N LYS A 212 -18.08 8.62 -7.58
CA LYS A 212 -18.21 7.15 -7.51
C LYS A 212 -18.69 6.53 -8.81
N LEU A 213 -19.18 7.33 -9.76
CA LEU A 213 -19.72 6.84 -11.02
C LEU A 213 -18.60 6.44 -11.99
N LYS A 214 -18.85 5.42 -12.81
CA LYS A 214 -17.91 4.90 -13.82
C LYS A 214 -18.47 4.89 -15.24
N LYS A 215 -19.78 5.09 -15.41
CA LYS A 215 -20.43 5.10 -16.72
C LYS A 215 -21.01 6.47 -17.03
N LEU A 216 -20.70 7.01 -18.20
CA LEU A 216 -21.13 8.34 -18.64
C LEU A 216 -22.65 8.52 -18.64
N GLU A 217 -23.41 7.46 -18.92
CA GLU A 217 -24.88 7.49 -18.86
C GLU A 217 -25.39 7.86 -17.47
N TYR A 218 -24.83 7.27 -16.40
CA TYR A 218 -25.23 7.61 -15.03
C TYR A 218 -24.81 9.03 -14.68
N VAL A 219 -23.63 9.48 -15.14
CA VAL A 219 -23.19 10.87 -14.96
C VAL A 219 -24.20 11.84 -15.57
N TYR A 220 -24.63 11.57 -16.81
CA TYR A 220 -25.63 12.37 -17.51
C TYR A 220 -26.97 12.43 -16.75
N GLN A 221 -27.46 11.28 -16.29
CA GLN A 221 -28.70 11.21 -15.50
C GLN A 221 -28.59 12.00 -14.20
N THR A 222 -27.48 11.90 -13.48
CA THR A 222 -27.24 12.64 -12.24
C THR A 222 -27.15 14.14 -12.48
N ILE A 223 -26.46 14.59 -13.54
CA ILE A 223 -26.42 16.03 -13.92
C ILE A 223 -27.83 16.58 -14.14
N ARG A 224 -28.70 15.83 -14.83
CA ARG A 224 -30.10 16.23 -15.01
C ARG A 224 -30.86 16.33 -13.69
N GLY A 225 -30.61 15.40 -12.76
CA GLY A 225 -31.15 15.46 -11.41
C GLY A 225 -30.76 16.75 -10.69
N LEU A 226 -29.48 17.12 -10.75
CA LEU A 226 -28.96 18.38 -10.18
C LEU A 226 -29.62 19.60 -10.82
N GLN A 227 -29.74 19.65 -12.15
CA GLN A 227 -30.37 20.76 -12.87
C GLN A 227 -31.83 21.05 -12.44
N ASN A 228 -32.53 20.05 -11.89
CA ASN A 228 -33.93 20.13 -11.48
C ASN A 228 -34.12 20.23 -9.96
N ASN A 229 -33.10 19.92 -9.15
CA ASN A 229 -33.20 19.93 -7.70
C ASN A 229 -32.00 20.63 -7.05
N TYR A 230 -32.22 21.88 -6.65
CA TYR A 230 -31.20 22.72 -6.00
C TYR A 230 -30.81 22.25 -4.59
N GLU A 231 -31.59 21.37 -3.94
CA GLU A 231 -31.24 20.82 -2.63
C GLU A 231 -30.08 19.82 -2.70
N LEU A 232 -29.82 19.29 -3.89
CA LEU A 232 -28.69 18.38 -4.15
C LEU A 232 -27.38 19.14 -4.42
N HIS A 233 -27.42 20.47 -4.43
CA HIS A 233 -26.24 21.28 -4.67
C HIS A 233 -25.44 21.44 -3.38
N GLU A 234 -24.11 21.48 -3.53
CA GLU A 234 -23.19 21.60 -2.41
C GLU A 234 -22.50 22.96 -2.42
N ARG A 235 -21.65 23.20 -1.43
CA ARG A 235 -20.86 24.44 -1.34
C ARG A 235 -19.90 24.47 -2.51
N LEU A 236 -19.97 25.53 -3.31
CA LEU A 236 -19.13 25.71 -4.49
C LEU A 236 -18.03 26.73 -4.22
N LYS A 237 -18.36 27.84 -3.55
CA LYS A 237 -17.41 28.90 -3.20
C LYS A 237 -17.67 29.50 -1.82
N TYR A 238 -16.60 29.97 -1.21
CA TYR A 238 -16.60 30.86 -0.06
C TYR A 238 -16.31 32.29 -0.51
N ILE A 239 -17.11 33.22 0.01
CA ILE A 239 -16.80 34.64 0.00
C ILE A 239 -16.26 34.97 1.40
N LEU A 240 -14.99 35.36 1.41
CA LEU A 240 -14.18 35.55 2.61
C LEU A 240 -14.00 37.05 2.85
N THR A 241 -14.44 37.52 4.00
CA THR A 241 -14.24 38.91 4.43
C THR A 241 -13.08 38.97 5.42
N PRO A 242 -12.18 39.96 5.34
CA PRO A 242 -11.09 40.12 6.30
C PRO A 242 -11.61 40.18 7.74
N ILE A 243 -10.91 39.52 8.66
CA ILE A 243 -11.38 39.38 10.04
C ILE A 243 -11.36 40.71 10.82
N GLU A 244 -10.60 41.71 10.34
CA GLU A 244 -10.59 43.10 10.82
C GLU A 244 -11.98 43.72 10.76
N TRP A 245 -12.79 43.33 9.78
CA TRP A 245 -14.16 43.78 9.66
C TRP A 245 -15.02 43.35 10.87
N LEU A 246 -14.68 42.23 11.52
CA LEU A 246 -15.37 41.71 12.70
C LEU A 246 -14.87 42.34 14.01
N TYR A 247 -13.56 42.50 14.18
CA TYR A 247 -12.96 42.94 15.46
C TYR A 247 -12.50 44.42 15.51
N GLY A 248 -12.56 45.15 14.39
CA GLY A 248 -12.15 46.55 14.30
C GLY A 248 -10.64 46.77 14.56
N TYR A 249 -10.25 47.99 14.95
CA TYR A 249 -8.85 48.40 15.20
C TYR A 249 -8.15 47.66 16.35
N TYR A 250 -8.84 46.76 17.07
CA TYR A 250 -8.29 45.98 18.18
C TYR A 250 -7.56 44.71 17.74
N THR A 251 -7.44 44.44 16.44
CA THR A 251 -6.62 43.35 15.92
C THR A 251 -5.15 43.77 15.87
N PRO A 252 -4.26 43.17 16.69
CA PRO A 252 -2.83 43.44 16.57
C PRO A 252 -2.33 42.92 15.21
N ASN A 253 -1.75 43.82 14.40
CA ASN A 253 -0.98 43.54 13.18
C ASN A 253 -1.34 42.24 12.44
N LEU A 254 -2.52 42.17 11.82
CA LEU A 254 -2.74 41.17 10.78
C LEU A 254 -1.78 41.49 9.64
N SER A 255 -0.84 40.58 9.39
CA SER A 255 0.19 40.73 8.38
C SER A 255 -0.48 40.95 7.02
N LYS A 256 0.02 41.93 6.27
CA LYS A 256 -0.38 42.12 4.87
C LYS A 256 -0.11 40.82 4.11
N PHE A 257 -1.07 40.41 3.27
CA PHE A 257 -0.91 39.25 2.39
C PHE A 257 -0.22 39.69 1.10
N TYR A 258 0.86 39.03 0.73
CA TYR A 258 1.61 39.32 -0.49
C TYR A 258 1.74 38.06 -1.34
N LEU A 259 0.89 37.95 -2.37
CA LEU A 259 1.08 36.99 -3.44
C LEU A 259 0.31 37.46 -4.67
N SER A 260 1.02 37.97 -5.66
CA SER A 260 0.48 38.36 -6.96
C SER A 260 0.70 37.29 -8.02
N GLU A 261 -0.14 37.29 -9.06
CA GLU A 261 0.10 36.45 -10.24
C GLU A 261 1.29 37.05 -11.02
N THR A 262 2.48 36.53 -10.76
CA THR A 262 3.73 36.96 -11.36
C THR A 262 4.36 35.87 -12.22
N GLU A 263 5.32 36.26 -13.05
CA GLU A 263 6.10 35.31 -13.85
C GLU A 263 6.81 34.29 -12.94
N GLU A 264 7.30 34.73 -11.79
CA GLU A 264 7.92 33.90 -10.77
C GLU A 264 6.98 32.80 -10.24
N ILE A 265 5.72 33.12 -9.99
CA ILE A 265 4.72 32.15 -9.52
C ILE A 265 4.40 31.13 -10.60
N ASN A 266 4.31 31.55 -11.87
CA ASN A 266 4.12 30.64 -12.98
C ASN A 266 5.29 29.67 -13.14
N ILE A 267 6.53 30.13 -12.92
CA ILE A 267 7.73 29.27 -12.91
C ILE A 267 7.62 28.23 -11.80
N LEU A 268 7.20 28.62 -10.60
CA LEU A 268 7.01 27.68 -9.49
C LEU A 268 5.90 26.66 -9.78
N GLU A 269 4.75 27.11 -10.30
CA GLU A 269 3.66 26.20 -10.67
C GLU A 269 4.12 25.20 -11.73
N TYR A 270 4.82 25.66 -12.77
CA TYR A 270 5.37 24.80 -13.81
C TYR A 270 6.35 23.76 -13.22
N TYR A 271 7.27 24.20 -12.37
CA TYR A 271 8.21 23.30 -11.68
C TYR A 271 7.47 22.22 -10.88
N LEU A 272 6.49 22.60 -10.06
CA LEU A 272 5.73 21.65 -9.23
C LEU A 272 4.95 20.63 -10.08
N ILE A 273 4.33 21.08 -11.18
CA ILE A 273 3.61 20.20 -12.12
C ILE A 273 4.58 19.22 -12.79
N GLN A 274 5.71 19.73 -13.29
CA GLN A 274 6.72 18.90 -13.93
C GLN A 274 7.24 17.82 -12.97
N GLN A 275 7.64 18.21 -11.75
CA GLN A 275 8.14 17.28 -10.74
C GLN A 275 7.12 16.19 -10.38
N ALA A 276 5.86 16.57 -10.16
CA ALA A 276 4.79 15.61 -9.86
C ALA A 276 4.55 14.64 -11.03
N SER A 277 4.61 15.15 -12.27
CA SER A 277 4.41 14.33 -13.47
C SER A 277 5.55 13.32 -13.69
N GLU A 278 6.80 13.74 -13.54
CA GLU A 278 7.99 12.91 -13.73
C GLU A 278 8.03 11.78 -12.70
N LEU A 279 7.84 12.10 -11.42
CA LEU A 279 7.83 11.11 -10.34
C LEU A 279 6.77 10.03 -10.57
N LYS A 280 5.60 10.44 -11.04
CA LYS A 280 4.46 9.57 -11.30
C LYS A 280 4.70 8.65 -12.50
N VAL A 281 5.25 9.17 -13.60
CA VAL A 281 5.63 8.36 -14.77
C VAL A 281 6.69 7.33 -14.39
N LEU A 282 7.71 7.75 -13.63
CA LEU A 282 8.73 6.84 -13.12
C LEU A 282 8.16 5.74 -12.24
N ASN A 283 7.23 6.08 -11.33
CA ASN A 283 6.63 5.11 -10.42
C ASN A 283 5.93 3.99 -11.21
N ILE A 284 5.16 4.33 -12.24
CA ILE A 284 4.53 3.35 -13.14
C ILE A 284 5.61 2.54 -13.87
N ARG A 285 6.59 3.21 -14.48
CA ARG A 285 7.63 2.54 -15.28
C ARG A 285 8.45 1.54 -14.45
N VAL A 286 8.72 1.84 -13.18
CA VAL A 286 9.45 0.93 -12.26
C VAL A 286 8.53 -0.18 -11.74
N ASN A 287 7.41 0.18 -11.11
CA ASN A 287 6.62 -0.79 -10.33
C ASN A 287 5.66 -1.63 -11.19
N HIS A 288 5.39 -1.22 -12.43
CA HIS A 288 4.55 -1.95 -13.37
C HIS A 288 5.36 -2.43 -14.57
N ASP A 289 5.84 -1.51 -15.43
CA ASP A 289 6.38 -1.89 -16.75
C ASP A 289 7.68 -2.69 -16.64
N LEU A 290 8.63 -2.21 -15.83
CA LEU A 290 9.89 -2.91 -15.60
C LEU A 290 9.68 -4.22 -14.84
N PHE A 291 8.79 -4.21 -13.83
CA PHE A 291 8.45 -5.42 -13.08
C PHE A 291 7.92 -6.53 -14.00
N GLU A 292 6.96 -6.20 -14.87
CA GLU A 292 6.42 -7.14 -15.86
C GLU A 292 7.48 -7.60 -16.87
N LEU A 293 8.32 -6.66 -17.33
CA LEU A 293 9.36 -6.96 -18.31
C LEU A 293 10.40 -7.93 -17.77
N LEU A 294 10.86 -7.76 -16.53
CA LEU A 294 11.94 -8.55 -15.93
C LEU A 294 11.52 -10.01 -15.64
N GLN A 295 10.23 -10.26 -15.40
CA GLN A 295 9.69 -11.60 -15.09
C GLN A 295 10.48 -12.34 -13.99
N GLY A 296 11.04 -11.60 -13.03
CA GLY A 296 11.79 -12.15 -11.90
C GLY A 296 13.30 -12.39 -12.15
N ILE A 297 13.86 -11.96 -13.28
CA ILE A 297 15.33 -11.91 -13.51
C ILE A 297 15.87 -10.55 -13.02
N TYR A 298 17.14 -10.49 -12.60
CA TYR A 298 17.79 -9.27 -12.09
C TYR A 298 17.12 -8.71 -10.83
N LYS A 299 16.80 -9.58 -9.87
CA LYS A 299 16.08 -9.19 -8.64
C LYS A 299 16.85 -8.14 -7.85
N ILE A 300 18.18 -8.24 -7.84
CA ILE A 300 19.07 -7.33 -7.12
C ILE A 300 19.03 -5.93 -7.74
N GLN A 301 19.11 -5.82 -9.06
CA GLN A 301 19.07 -4.56 -9.81
C GLN A 301 17.70 -3.91 -9.67
N PHE A 302 16.64 -4.71 -9.83
CA PHE A 302 15.28 -4.23 -9.65
C PHE A 302 15.09 -3.61 -8.25
N LYS A 303 15.58 -4.29 -7.21
CA LYS A 303 15.55 -3.78 -5.84
C LYS A 303 16.34 -2.47 -5.70
N LYS A 304 17.55 -2.38 -6.28
CA LYS A 304 18.36 -1.14 -6.29
C LYS A 304 17.60 0.03 -6.96
N ILE A 305 16.88 -0.22 -8.05
CA ILE A 305 16.06 0.81 -8.72
C ILE A 305 14.86 1.21 -7.84
N GLN A 306 14.19 0.27 -7.19
CA GLN A 306 13.11 0.57 -6.24
C GLN A 306 13.60 1.41 -5.05
N ASP A 307 14.79 1.11 -4.54
CA ASP A 307 15.40 1.89 -3.44
C ASP A 307 15.75 3.32 -3.90
N LYS A 308 16.28 3.48 -5.13
CA LYS A 308 16.49 4.81 -5.73
C LYS A 308 15.17 5.59 -5.94
N LEU A 309 14.11 4.93 -6.39
CA LEU A 309 12.78 5.54 -6.53
C LEU A 309 12.24 5.99 -5.16
N THR A 310 12.42 5.19 -4.12
CA THR A 310 12.05 5.54 -2.74
C THR A 310 12.83 6.76 -2.26
N GLN A 311 14.15 6.81 -2.53
CA GLN A 311 14.98 7.98 -2.23
C GLN A 311 14.48 9.23 -2.98
N LEU A 312 14.12 9.10 -4.26
CA LEU A 312 13.58 10.18 -5.07
C LEU A 312 12.28 10.73 -4.46
N GLN A 313 11.34 9.87 -4.07
CA GLN A 313 10.09 10.26 -3.41
C GLN A 313 10.34 11.05 -2.12
N VAL A 314 11.31 10.62 -1.30
CA VAL A 314 11.71 11.35 -0.07
C VAL A 314 12.28 12.73 -0.39
N LEU A 315 13.09 12.86 -1.44
CA LEU A 315 13.63 14.15 -1.87
C LEU A 315 12.52 15.10 -2.35
N HIS A 316 11.57 14.60 -3.14
CA HIS A 316 10.40 15.40 -3.55
C HIS A 316 9.59 15.89 -2.34
N MET A 317 9.31 15.02 -1.37
CA MET A 317 8.57 15.40 -0.16
C MET A 317 9.29 16.52 0.61
N LYS A 318 10.62 16.41 0.78
CA LYS A 318 11.44 17.47 1.41
C LYS A 318 11.41 18.78 0.62
N ASP A 319 11.43 18.70 -0.71
CA ASP A 319 11.40 19.89 -1.56
C ASP A 319 10.03 20.59 -1.51
N ILE A 320 8.94 19.83 -1.45
CA ILE A 320 7.59 20.36 -1.21
C ILE A 320 7.51 21.06 0.14
N GLU A 321 8.02 20.47 1.21
CA GLU A 321 8.04 21.09 2.54
C GLU A 321 8.88 22.39 2.57
N ARG A 322 10.02 22.40 1.87
CA ARG A 322 10.85 23.60 1.72
C ARG A 322 10.10 24.70 0.98
N LEU A 323 9.53 24.39 -0.18
CA LEU A 323 8.82 25.35 -1.02
C LEU A 323 7.51 25.84 -0.37
N HIS A 324 6.84 24.99 0.42
CA HIS A 324 5.76 25.39 1.30
C HIS A 324 6.20 26.56 2.18
N ASN A 325 7.30 26.39 2.92
CA ASN A 325 7.80 27.43 3.83
C ASN A 325 8.20 28.72 3.08
N VAL A 326 8.78 28.61 1.88
CA VAL A 326 9.08 29.75 1.01
C VAL A 326 7.79 30.51 0.67
N VAL A 327 6.78 29.83 0.12
CA VAL A 327 5.51 30.46 -0.26
C VAL A 327 4.79 31.05 0.96
N LEU A 328 4.82 30.38 2.11
CA LEU A 328 4.26 30.88 3.36
C LEU A 328 4.93 32.19 3.81
N ASN A 329 6.26 32.26 3.71
CA ASN A 329 7.02 33.46 4.06
C ASN A 329 6.81 34.60 3.06
N ILE A 330 6.66 34.29 1.76
CA ILE A 330 6.25 35.27 0.74
C ILE A 330 4.88 35.84 1.09
N ARG A 331 3.89 34.98 1.35
CA ARG A 331 2.53 35.40 1.71
C ARG A 331 2.52 36.32 2.93
N LYS A 332 3.37 36.04 3.93
CA LYS A 332 3.54 36.86 5.15
C LYS A 332 4.35 38.15 4.93
N GLY A 333 4.93 38.36 3.76
CA GLY A 333 5.78 39.51 3.44
C GLY A 333 7.17 39.46 4.09
N VAL A 334 7.61 38.27 4.52
CA VAL A 334 8.93 38.05 5.15
C VAL A 334 10.03 38.01 4.09
N ILE A 335 9.73 37.45 2.92
CA ILE A 335 10.64 37.38 1.77
C ILE A 335 9.92 37.84 0.49
N LEU A 336 10.68 38.27 -0.53
CA LEU A 336 10.14 38.78 -1.79
C LEU A 336 9.82 37.65 -2.78
N GLU A 337 8.80 37.83 -3.62
CA GLU A 337 8.43 36.90 -4.71
C GLU A 337 9.59 36.62 -5.68
N SER A 338 10.46 37.62 -5.92
CA SER A 338 11.64 37.49 -6.77
C SER A 338 12.65 36.43 -6.30
N SER A 339 12.55 35.97 -5.03
CA SER A 339 13.38 34.88 -4.51
C SER A 339 13.05 33.52 -5.14
N ILE A 340 11.82 33.31 -5.64
CA ILE A 340 11.36 32.02 -6.18
C ILE A 340 12.29 31.49 -7.27
N LYS A 341 12.72 32.35 -8.20
CA LYS A 341 13.65 31.98 -9.29
C LYS A 341 14.93 31.32 -8.77
N LYS A 342 15.45 31.82 -7.64
CA LYS A 342 16.61 31.23 -6.97
C LYS A 342 16.24 29.90 -6.31
N GLU A 343 15.11 29.84 -5.61
CA GLU A 343 14.65 28.68 -4.85
C GLU A 343 14.38 27.44 -5.72
N VAL A 344 13.89 27.60 -6.95
CA VAL A 344 13.69 26.49 -7.90
C VAL A 344 14.98 26.08 -8.63
N SER A 345 16.05 26.86 -8.48
CA SER A 345 17.37 26.61 -9.10
C SER A 345 18.44 26.11 -8.12
N LEU A 346 18.06 25.87 -6.87
CA LEU A 346 18.95 25.37 -5.82
C LEU A 346 19.44 23.95 -6.10
N ASP A 347 20.39 23.49 -5.27
CA ASP A 347 21.02 22.17 -5.45
C ASP A 347 20.06 21.00 -5.18
N SER A 348 19.04 21.17 -4.33
CA SER A 348 18.04 20.12 -4.08
C SER A 348 17.23 19.76 -5.34
N PRO A 349 16.66 20.71 -6.11
CA PRO A 349 16.11 20.44 -7.44
C PRO A 349 17.09 19.73 -8.39
N LYS A 350 18.38 20.06 -8.37
CA LYS A 350 19.39 19.40 -9.21
C LYS A 350 19.63 17.95 -8.77
N GLU A 351 19.68 17.68 -7.48
CA GLU A 351 19.81 16.34 -6.92
C GLU A 351 18.63 15.45 -7.34
N ILE A 352 17.40 16.00 -7.28
CA ILE A 352 16.19 15.32 -7.76
C ILE A 352 16.30 14.99 -9.26
N GLN A 353 16.67 15.97 -10.09
CA GLN A 353 16.86 15.76 -11.52
C GLN A 353 17.95 14.73 -11.84
N GLN A 354 19.06 14.75 -11.10
CA GLN A 354 20.15 13.81 -11.28
C GLN A 354 19.73 12.38 -10.90
N LEU A 355 19.04 12.21 -9.77
CA LEU A 355 18.55 10.90 -9.34
C LEU A 355 17.46 10.37 -10.29
N ASN A 356 16.53 11.23 -10.73
CA ASN A 356 15.55 10.90 -11.77
C ASN A 356 16.24 10.38 -13.04
N THR A 357 17.24 11.12 -13.55
CA THR A 357 18.03 10.72 -14.72
C THR A 357 18.74 9.38 -14.52
N ASN A 358 19.34 9.15 -13.35
CA ASN A 358 20.01 7.89 -13.03
C ASN A 358 19.05 6.70 -13.04
N ILE A 359 17.84 6.86 -12.50
CA ILE A 359 16.82 5.81 -12.53
C ILE A 359 16.41 5.50 -13.97
N ILE A 360 16.20 6.52 -14.80
CA ILE A 360 15.86 6.34 -16.22
C ILE A 360 16.95 5.55 -16.95
N ILE A 361 18.23 5.91 -16.75
CA ILE A 361 19.36 5.20 -17.36
C ILE A 361 19.40 3.73 -16.92
N ASP A 362 19.20 3.45 -15.63
CA ASP A 362 19.17 2.06 -15.12
C ASP A 362 18.03 1.25 -15.74
N ILE A 363 16.84 1.85 -15.89
CA ILE A 363 15.68 1.21 -16.54
C ILE A 363 16.01 0.90 -18.01
N GLU A 364 16.52 1.87 -18.77
CA GLU A 364 16.85 1.69 -20.20
C GLU A 364 17.94 0.63 -20.42
N HIS A 365 18.89 0.55 -19.48
CA HIS A 365 19.91 -0.49 -19.49
C HIS A 365 19.30 -1.89 -19.31
N LEU A 366 18.41 -2.08 -18.32
CA LEU A 366 17.71 -3.35 -18.12
C LEU A 366 16.78 -3.70 -19.28
N GLU A 367 16.05 -2.73 -19.83
CA GLU A 367 15.23 -2.91 -21.03
C GLU A 367 16.07 -3.44 -22.20
N SER A 368 17.28 -2.92 -22.37
CA SER A 368 18.22 -3.36 -23.41
C SER A 368 18.73 -4.78 -23.15
N LYS A 369 19.03 -5.14 -21.90
CA LYS A 369 19.38 -6.52 -21.51
C LYS A 369 18.23 -7.49 -21.76
N MET A 370 16.99 -7.11 -21.46
CA MET A 370 15.83 -7.96 -21.70
C MET A 370 15.61 -8.25 -23.20
N LYS A 371 15.96 -7.30 -24.09
CA LYS A 371 15.99 -7.56 -25.53
C LYS A 371 17.03 -8.62 -25.92
N LEU A 372 18.22 -8.59 -25.31
CA LEU A 372 19.25 -9.61 -25.52
C LEU A 372 18.80 -10.98 -24.99
N ILE A 373 18.26 -11.03 -23.78
CA ILE A 373 17.76 -12.27 -23.15
C ILE A 373 16.69 -12.91 -24.03
N LYS A 374 15.76 -12.11 -24.54
CA LYS A 374 14.73 -12.59 -25.47
C LYS A 374 15.37 -13.19 -26.73
N LYS A 375 16.32 -12.50 -27.35
CA LYS A 375 17.08 -13.02 -28.51
C LYS A 375 17.76 -14.36 -28.21
N LEU A 376 18.39 -14.48 -27.04
CA LEU A 376 19.07 -15.71 -26.60
C LEU A 376 18.07 -16.87 -26.40
N LYS A 377 16.95 -16.60 -25.70
CA LYS A 377 15.89 -17.60 -25.47
C LYS A 377 15.24 -18.07 -26.76
N ASP A 378 14.95 -17.16 -27.69
CA ASP A 378 14.40 -17.50 -29.01
C ASP A 378 15.35 -18.41 -29.82
N ALA A 379 16.65 -18.29 -29.56
CA ALA A 379 17.70 -19.13 -30.14
C ALA A 379 18.01 -20.41 -29.34
N GLY A 380 17.27 -20.66 -28.26
CA GLY A 380 17.36 -21.88 -27.44
C GLY A 380 18.46 -21.88 -26.39
N PHE A 381 18.92 -20.71 -25.93
CA PHE A 381 19.81 -20.58 -24.77
C PHE A 381 19.01 -20.45 -23.47
N GLU A 382 19.49 -21.08 -22.41
CA GLU A 382 19.19 -20.66 -21.04
C GLU A 382 20.00 -19.41 -20.72
N TYR A 383 19.38 -18.45 -20.02
CA TYR A 383 20.06 -17.24 -19.58
C TYR A 383 20.33 -17.33 -18.07
N CYS A 384 21.55 -17.02 -17.65
CA CYS A 384 21.99 -17.06 -16.27
C CYS A 384 22.67 -15.72 -15.89
N ASP A 385 22.08 -15.00 -14.93
CA ASP A 385 22.75 -13.89 -14.27
C ASP A 385 23.65 -14.44 -13.17
N VAL A 386 24.96 -14.23 -13.30
CA VAL A 386 25.95 -14.81 -12.41
C VAL A 386 25.92 -14.17 -11.02
N GLU A 387 25.48 -12.92 -10.88
CA GLU A 387 25.36 -12.28 -9.57
C GLU A 387 24.34 -13.01 -8.68
N GLU A 388 23.24 -13.50 -9.25
CA GLU A 388 22.21 -14.25 -8.51
C GLU A 388 22.71 -15.60 -7.96
N LEU A 389 23.82 -16.13 -8.48
CA LEU A 389 24.45 -17.35 -7.98
C LEU A 389 25.37 -17.10 -6.78
N GLY A 390 25.57 -15.84 -6.36
CA GLY A 390 26.41 -15.50 -5.22
C GLY A 390 27.91 -15.74 -5.45
N ILE A 391 28.34 -15.73 -6.72
CA ILE A 391 29.75 -15.93 -7.08
C ILE A 391 30.54 -14.65 -6.75
N GLN A 392 31.30 -14.69 -5.65
CA GLN A 392 32.13 -13.59 -5.18
C GLN A 392 33.56 -13.61 -5.74
N ASP A 393 34.22 -12.46 -5.69
CA ASP A 393 35.63 -12.31 -6.04
C ASP A 393 36.53 -13.21 -5.14
N GLY A 394 37.45 -13.97 -5.74
CA GLY A 394 38.34 -14.91 -5.04
C GLY A 394 38.01 -16.41 -5.20
N LEU A 395 36.89 -16.76 -5.86
CA LEU A 395 36.63 -18.15 -6.28
C LEU A 395 37.56 -18.54 -7.45
N THR A 396 38.09 -19.76 -7.40
CA THR A 396 38.87 -20.30 -8.53
C THR A 396 37.94 -20.61 -9.71
N THR A 397 38.46 -20.49 -10.93
CA THR A 397 37.72 -20.80 -12.18
C THR A 397 37.09 -22.20 -12.13
N ALA A 398 37.74 -23.15 -11.46
CA ALA A 398 37.21 -24.49 -11.21
C ALA A 398 35.89 -24.48 -10.42
N LYS A 399 35.80 -23.69 -9.34
CA LYS A 399 34.57 -23.59 -8.53
C LYS A 399 33.44 -22.86 -9.26
N ILE A 400 33.77 -21.86 -10.09
CA ILE A 400 32.79 -21.17 -10.93
C ILE A 400 32.20 -22.14 -11.95
N ASN A 401 33.06 -22.96 -12.57
CA ASN A 401 32.64 -24.01 -13.47
C ASN A 401 31.78 -25.07 -12.73
N ASP A 402 32.17 -25.52 -11.53
CA ASP A 402 31.35 -26.48 -10.76
C ASP A 402 29.93 -25.96 -10.49
N VAL A 403 29.78 -24.68 -10.12
CA VAL A 403 28.47 -24.05 -9.88
C VAL A 403 27.65 -23.95 -11.16
N LEU A 404 28.28 -23.55 -12.28
CA LEU A 404 27.58 -23.31 -13.54
C LEU A 404 27.27 -24.60 -14.32
N PHE A 405 28.16 -25.60 -14.29
CA PHE A 405 27.99 -26.89 -14.99
C PHE A 405 27.17 -27.90 -14.19
N GLY A 406 27.27 -27.91 -12.86
CA GLY A 406 26.59 -28.89 -12.01
C GLY A 406 26.96 -30.33 -12.38
N THR A 407 25.95 -31.19 -12.57
CA THR A 407 26.14 -32.61 -12.95
C THR A 407 25.80 -32.90 -14.41
N GLU A 408 25.47 -31.88 -15.21
CA GLU A 408 25.03 -32.04 -16.59
C GLU A 408 26.21 -32.22 -17.54
N SER A 409 26.23 -33.32 -18.29
CA SER A 409 27.31 -33.68 -19.21
C SER A 409 27.11 -33.18 -20.66
N ASN A 410 25.98 -32.56 -20.94
CA ASN A 410 25.59 -32.01 -22.25
C ASN A 410 25.45 -30.48 -22.22
N LYS A 411 26.03 -29.82 -21.21
CA LYS A 411 25.93 -28.38 -20.99
C LYS A 411 27.12 -27.66 -21.61
N VAL A 412 26.86 -26.58 -22.35
CA VAL A 412 27.87 -25.70 -22.95
C VAL A 412 27.56 -24.27 -22.56
N ILE A 413 28.55 -23.57 -22.01
CA ILE A 413 28.34 -22.28 -21.36
C ILE A 413 29.16 -21.20 -22.07
N PHE A 414 28.48 -20.13 -22.51
CA PHE A 414 29.07 -18.91 -23.03
C PHE A 414 29.23 -17.90 -21.89
N PHE A 415 30.48 -17.60 -21.56
CA PHE A 415 30.87 -16.58 -20.59
C PHE A 415 30.99 -15.23 -21.29
N SER A 416 30.22 -14.24 -20.85
CA SER A 416 30.34 -12.88 -21.36
C SER A 416 29.87 -11.85 -20.33
N ASN A 417 30.07 -10.57 -20.62
CA ASN A 417 29.46 -9.45 -19.93
C ASN A 417 29.25 -8.31 -20.93
N ASP A 418 28.48 -7.28 -20.54
CA ASP A 418 28.14 -6.19 -21.45
C ASP A 418 29.39 -5.45 -21.97
N THR A 419 30.40 -5.22 -21.13
CA THR A 419 31.64 -4.54 -21.53
C THR A 419 32.40 -5.31 -22.61
N LEU A 420 32.61 -6.61 -22.42
CA LEU A 420 33.30 -7.47 -23.37
C LEU A 420 32.52 -7.60 -24.69
N LYS A 421 31.20 -7.80 -24.59
CA LYS A 421 30.32 -7.85 -25.77
C LYS A 421 30.36 -6.56 -26.57
N ASN A 422 30.35 -5.41 -25.90
CA ASN A 422 30.35 -4.10 -26.56
C ASN A 422 31.71 -3.77 -27.18
N ASN A 423 32.81 -4.17 -26.53
CA ASN A 423 34.16 -3.95 -27.04
C ASN A 423 34.53 -4.89 -28.21
N ASP A 424 33.99 -6.11 -28.25
CA ASP A 424 34.25 -7.10 -29.28
C ASP A 424 32.95 -7.75 -29.79
N GLN A 425 32.15 -6.97 -30.53
CA GLN A 425 30.90 -7.47 -31.11
C GLN A 425 31.11 -8.55 -32.16
N VAL A 426 32.26 -8.53 -32.87
CA VAL A 426 32.61 -9.50 -33.90
C VAL A 426 32.87 -10.85 -33.23
N GLY A 427 33.76 -10.90 -32.23
CA GLY A 427 34.03 -12.12 -31.47
C GLY A 427 32.79 -12.65 -30.75
N TRP A 428 31.96 -11.77 -30.18
CA TRP A 428 30.68 -12.20 -29.60
C TRP A 428 29.78 -12.91 -30.63
N THR A 429 29.72 -12.36 -31.85
CA THR A 429 28.92 -12.93 -32.94
C THR A 429 29.48 -14.26 -33.43
N GLU A 430 30.80 -14.41 -33.48
CA GLU A 430 31.48 -15.66 -33.81
C GLU A 430 31.17 -16.75 -32.77
N PHE A 431 31.36 -16.48 -31.47
CA PHE A 431 31.02 -17.43 -30.40
C PHE A 431 29.54 -17.82 -30.41
N TYR A 432 28.66 -16.84 -30.57
CA TYR A 432 27.22 -17.08 -30.68
C TYR A 432 26.86 -17.98 -31.86
N SER A 433 27.45 -17.72 -33.04
CA SER A 433 27.21 -18.52 -34.26
C SER A 433 27.79 -19.93 -34.13
N GLN A 434 28.95 -20.09 -33.50
CA GLN A 434 29.56 -21.38 -33.23
C GLN A 434 28.63 -22.26 -32.38
N MET A 435 28.09 -21.73 -31.29
CA MET A 435 27.20 -22.50 -30.40
C MET A 435 25.89 -22.90 -31.07
N LEU A 436 25.34 -22.05 -31.94
CA LEU A 436 24.17 -22.41 -32.74
C LEU A 436 24.47 -23.55 -33.70
N ALA A 437 25.62 -23.50 -34.39
CA ALA A 437 26.04 -24.58 -35.28
C ALA A 437 26.28 -25.89 -34.52
N GLU A 438 26.81 -25.84 -33.29
CA GLU A 438 26.96 -27.00 -32.42
C GLU A 438 25.61 -27.57 -31.97
N LYS A 439 24.64 -26.73 -31.61
CA LYS A 439 23.27 -27.15 -31.25
C LYS A 439 22.50 -27.74 -32.44
N GLU A 440 22.75 -27.26 -33.65
CA GLU A 440 22.22 -27.87 -34.87
C GLU A 440 22.76 -29.28 -35.10
N LYS A 441 24.07 -29.48 -34.84
CA LYS A 441 24.71 -30.80 -34.93
C LYS A 441 24.26 -31.74 -33.81
N ASN A 442 24.05 -31.23 -32.59
CA ASN A 442 23.59 -31.99 -31.44
C ASN A 442 22.45 -31.28 -30.72
N ARG A 443 21.21 -31.69 -31.04
CA ARG A 443 19.99 -31.11 -30.46
C ARG A 443 19.82 -31.37 -28.96
N GLN A 444 20.59 -32.29 -28.37
CA GLN A 444 20.56 -32.54 -26.93
C GLN A 444 21.45 -31.57 -26.14
N LEU A 445 22.20 -30.67 -26.80
CA LEU A 445 23.03 -29.68 -26.11
C LEU A 445 22.19 -28.62 -25.38
N HIS A 446 22.50 -28.46 -24.09
CA HIS A 446 21.98 -27.41 -23.25
C HIS A 446 22.93 -26.21 -23.32
N LEU A 447 22.53 -25.15 -24.03
CA LEU A 447 23.32 -23.94 -24.16
C LEU A 447 22.95 -22.96 -23.05
N VAL A 448 23.94 -22.42 -22.35
CA VAL A 448 23.74 -21.40 -21.32
C VAL A 448 24.55 -20.16 -21.64
N TYR A 449 23.93 -19.00 -21.55
CA TYR A 449 24.62 -17.71 -21.55
C TYR A 449 24.79 -17.25 -20.10
N ALA A 450 26.03 -17.25 -19.61
CA ALA A 450 26.38 -16.78 -18.28
C ALA A 450 26.84 -15.31 -18.37
N ASP A 451 26.01 -14.41 -17.83
CA ASP A 451 26.26 -12.97 -17.81
C ASP A 451 26.96 -12.54 -16.53
N PHE A 452 28.19 -12.04 -16.68
CA PHE A 452 29.02 -11.54 -15.59
C PHE A 452 28.89 -10.01 -15.37
N THR A 453 27.93 -9.34 -16.02
CA THR A 453 27.84 -7.86 -15.99
C THR A 453 27.77 -7.28 -14.57
N TYR A 454 27.01 -7.91 -13.67
CA TYR A 454 26.87 -7.45 -12.28
C TYR A 454 27.65 -8.29 -11.27
N SER A 455 28.31 -9.34 -11.74
CA SER A 455 29.15 -10.19 -10.90
C SER A 455 30.35 -9.41 -10.38
N THR A 456 30.70 -9.61 -9.11
CA THR A 456 31.96 -9.09 -8.55
C THR A 456 33.18 -9.75 -9.18
N TYR A 457 33.05 -10.99 -9.67
CA TYR A 457 34.11 -11.69 -10.40
C TYR A 457 34.39 -11.02 -11.74
N LYS A 458 35.62 -10.55 -11.94
CA LYS A 458 36.06 -9.93 -13.19
C LYS A 458 36.38 -10.96 -14.26
N LEU A 459 35.50 -11.07 -15.25
CA LEU A 459 35.75 -11.85 -16.46
C LEU A 459 36.70 -11.09 -17.41
N GLU A 460 37.89 -11.64 -17.66
CA GLU A 460 38.91 -10.99 -18.50
C GLU A 460 38.61 -11.07 -20.01
N LYS A 461 37.97 -12.16 -20.45
CA LYS A 461 37.65 -12.40 -21.86
C LYS A 461 36.41 -13.28 -22.00
N MET A 462 35.78 -13.19 -23.16
CA MET A 462 34.72 -14.11 -23.56
C MET A 462 35.27 -15.53 -23.75
N ALA A 463 34.49 -16.55 -23.40
CA ALA A 463 34.89 -17.95 -23.53
C ALA A 463 33.67 -18.87 -23.71
N ILE A 464 33.90 -20.03 -24.34
CA ILE A 464 32.99 -21.17 -24.35
C ILE A 464 33.67 -22.31 -23.60
N ASN A 465 32.99 -22.90 -22.61
CA ASN A 465 33.46 -24.10 -21.93
C ASN A 465 32.43 -25.25 -22.12
N SER A 466 32.93 -26.48 -22.17
CA SER A 466 32.12 -27.71 -22.20
C SER A 466 32.46 -28.62 -21.01
N SER A 467 31.52 -29.49 -20.61
CA SER A 467 31.73 -30.45 -19.51
C SER A 467 32.76 -31.55 -19.82
N GLU A 468 33.09 -31.79 -21.10
CA GLU A 468 34.07 -32.81 -21.50
C GLU A 468 35.52 -32.32 -21.32
N ASP A 469 35.77 -31.02 -21.41
CA ASP A 469 37.11 -30.41 -21.27
C ASP A 469 37.68 -30.46 -19.84
N MET A 470 36.87 -30.84 -18.83
CA MET A 470 37.29 -30.97 -17.43
C MET A 470 37.79 -32.38 -17.03
N LYS A 471 37.57 -33.42 -17.84
CA LYS A 471 37.94 -34.81 -17.47
C LYS A 471 39.40 -35.19 -17.77
N ALA A 472 40.24 -34.28 -18.26
CA ALA A 472 41.62 -34.58 -18.63
C ALA A 472 42.68 -34.45 -17.50
N TYR A 473 42.31 -34.09 -16.26
CA TYR A 473 43.29 -33.78 -15.20
C TYR A 473 43.27 -34.64 -13.93
N GLN A 474 42.52 -35.75 -13.90
CA GLN A 474 42.50 -36.67 -12.74
C GLN A 474 42.62 -38.14 -13.17
N ASN A 475 43.84 -38.55 -13.52
CA ASN A 475 44.20 -39.97 -13.62
C ASN A 475 45.35 -40.28 -12.65
N SER A 476 45.03 -40.80 -11.45
CA SER A 476 45.65 -42.02 -10.87
C SER A 476 45.17 -42.31 -9.45
N PRO A 477 45.22 -43.59 -9.00
CA PRO A 477 44.13 -44.25 -8.29
C PRO A 477 44.45 -44.59 -6.82
N ASN A 478 43.41 -44.85 -6.04
CA ASN A 478 43.30 -45.92 -5.02
C ASN A 478 41.92 -45.81 -4.31
N SER A 479 41.03 -46.81 -4.47
CA SER A 479 40.68 -47.87 -3.48
C SER A 479 40.20 -47.31 -2.12
N GLN A 480 39.09 -47.70 -1.48
CA GLN A 480 38.44 -49.01 -1.39
C GLN A 480 37.19 -48.90 -0.46
N SER A 481 36.18 -49.77 -0.67
CA SER A 481 35.17 -50.37 0.26
C SER A 481 34.37 -49.49 1.26
N SER A 482 33.12 -49.76 1.67
CA SER A 482 32.34 -50.99 1.95
C SER A 482 30.87 -50.58 2.26
N LYS A 483 29.81 -51.24 1.74
CA LYS A 483 28.88 -52.23 2.38
C LYS A 483 28.72 -52.08 3.91
N SER A 484 27.58 -52.21 4.61
CA SER A 484 26.18 -52.69 4.48
C SER A 484 25.49 -52.26 5.81
N GLU A 485 24.17 -52.25 6.08
CA GLU A 485 23.22 -53.35 6.16
C GLU A 485 21.89 -52.87 6.84
N THR A 486 20.81 -53.60 6.57
CA THR A 486 19.38 -53.46 6.92
C THR A 486 18.95 -53.55 8.41
N LYS A 487 17.75 -53.03 8.76
CA LYS A 487 16.64 -53.82 9.40
C LYS A 487 15.30 -53.07 9.59
N ARG A 488 14.23 -53.89 9.53
CA ARG A 488 12.77 -53.64 9.42
C ARG A 488 12.05 -53.28 10.75
N LYS A 489 10.84 -52.70 10.68
CA LYS A 489 9.55 -53.27 11.23
C LYS A 489 8.31 -52.38 10.98
N ALA A 490 7.15 -53.03 10.74
CA ALA A 490 5.80 -52.47 10.49
C ALA A 490 5.02 -52.15 11.78
N PRO A 491 3.88 -51.41 11.73
CA PRO A 491 2.55 -52.07 11.79
C PRO A 491 1.32 -51.37 11.11
N LEU A 492 0.44 -52.19 10.54
CA LEU A 492 -1.06 -52.32 10.53
C LEU A 492 -2.07 -51.13 10.63
N PRO A 493 -3.33 -51.29 10.15
CA PRO A 493 -4.15 -50.26 9.49
C PRO A 493 -5.35 -49.72 10.31
N PRO A 494 -6.03 -48.63 9.88
CA PRO A 494 -7.29 -48.18 10.47
C PRO A 494 -8.50 -48.34 9.54
N SER A 495 -9.68 -48.52 10.14
CA SER A 495 -11.01 -48.27 9.54
C SER A 495 -12.07 -48.29 10.66
N PRO A 496 -13.30 -47.76 10.49
CA PRO A 496 -13.77 -46.66 9.62
C PRO A 496 -14.69 -45.65 10.36
N SER A 497 -15.15 -44.67 9.59
CA SER A 497 -16.05 -43.53 9.84
C SER A 497 -17.37 -43.78 10.57
N VAL A 498 -17.80 -42.80 11.37
CA VAL A 498 -19.21 -42.55 11.76
C VAL A 498 -19.56 -41.08 11.56
N GLN A 499 -20.72 -40.81 10.96
CA GLN A 499 -21.31 -39.48 10.71
C GLN A 499 -22.18 -39.00 11.89
N THR A 500 -22.48 -37.69 11.89
CA THR A 500 -23.46 -36.86 12.66
C THR A 500 -22.86 -36.01 13.81
N PRO A 501 -23.46 -34.86 14.21
CA PRO A 501 -24.33 -33.87 13.56
C PRO A 501 -23.65 -32.46 13.48
N LEU A 502 -24.29 -31.44 12.88
CA LEU A 502 -23.76 -30.06 12.74
C LEU A 502 -23.21 -29.50 14.07
N PRO A 503 -21.91 -29.15 14.18
CA PRO A 503 -21.33 -28.68 15.43
C PRO A 503 -21.50 -27.17 15.60
N THR A 504 -21.78 -26.75 16.83
CA THR A 504 -21.39 -25.43 17.34
C THR A 504 -19.93 -25.17 17.00
N ASN A 505 -19.63 -24.01 16.40
CA ASN A 505 -18.29 -23.66 15.94
C ASN A 505 -17.22 -23.90 17.02
N GLU A 506 -16.20 -24.69 16.67
CA GLU A 506 -15.14 -25.14 17.59
C GLU A 506 -14.15 -24.01 17.95
N PHE A 507 -14.05 -22.96 17.12
CA PHE A 507 -13.00 -21.95 17.20
C PHE A 507 -13.51 -20.58 17.68
N ILE A 508 -12.71 -19.91 18.50
CA ILE A 508 -12.78 -18.46 18.77
C ILE A 508 -11.67 -17.80 17.95
N ASN A 509 -11.99 -16.97 16.96
CA ASN A 509 -11.00 -16.34 16.09
C ASN A 509 -10.75 -14.89 16.53
N ILE A 510 -9.52 -14.56 16.90
CA ILE A 510 -9.12 -13.18 17.20
C ILE A 510 -8.02 -12.70 16.25
N LEU A 511 -8.10 -11.44 15.85
CA LEU A 511 -7.08 -10.78 15.03
C LEU A 511 -6.22 -9.88 15.91
N LEU A 512 -4.89 -10.04 15.89
CA LEU A 512 -3.99 -9.12 16.59
C LEU A 512 -3.56 -8.00 15.64
N LEU A 513 -3.66 -6.75 16.09
CA LEU A 513 -3.17 -5.58 15.36
C LEU A 513 -2.37 -4.70 16.30
N GLY A 514 -1.28 -4.13 15.83
CA GLY A 514 -0.48 -3.21 16.64
C GLY A 514 0.80 -2.82 15.92
N GLU A 515 1.42 -1.74 16.38
CA GLU A 515 2.63 -1.18 15.78
C GLU A 515 3.78 -2.21 15.74
N SER A 516 4.69 -2.04 14.78
CA SER A 516 5.95 -2.78 14.74
C SER A 516 6.71 -2.61 16.06
N GLY A 517 7.14 -3.73 16.68
CA GLY A 517 7.82 -3.69 17.98
C GLY A 517 6.92 -3.47 19.21
N VAL A 518 5.58 -3.48 19.08
CA VAL A 518 4.67 -3.44 20.24
C VAL A 518 4.69 -4.73 21.07
N GLY A 519 5.18 -5.84 20.51
CA GLY A 519 5.33 -7.12 21.20
C GLY A 519 4.25 -8.17 20.89
N LYS A 520 3.67 -8.21 19.69
CA LYS A 520 2.63 -9.19 19.28
C LYS A 520 3.11 -10.64 19.42
N SER A 521 4.23 -11.01 18.79
CA SER A 521 4.79 -12.35 18.85
C SER A 521 5.22 -12.75 20.27
N THR A 522 5.81 -11.79 21.01
CA THR A 522 6.17 -11.98 22.42
C THR A 522 4.93 -12.21 23.29
N PHE A 523 3.83 -11.50 23.04
CA PHE A 523 2.56 -11.71 23.73
C PHE A 523 2.02 -13.13 23.47
N ILE A 524 2.08 -13.63 22.24
CA ILE A 524 1.62 -14.99 21.90
C ILE A 524 2.42 -16.05 22.69
N ASN A 525 3.76 -15.93 22.73
CA ASN A 525 4.59 -16.84 23.49
C ASN A 525 4.35 -16.73 25.00
N ALA A 526 4.26 -15.51 25.53
CA ALA A 526 3.99 -15.28 26.95
C ALA A 526 2.63 -15.88 27.34
N PHE A 527 1.59 -15.63 26.53
CA PHE A 527 0.25 -16.19 26.73
C PHE A 527 0.23 -17.71 26.70
N ALA A 528 1.01 -18.35 25.81
CA ALA A 528 1.16 -19.80 25.78
C ALA A 528 1.68 -20.37 27.11
N ASN A 529 2.67 -19.70 27.71
CA ASN A 529 3.25 -20.10 28.98
C ASN A 529 2.30 -19.82 30.15
N TYR A 530 1.64 -18.66 30.17
CA TYR A 530 0.69 -18.30 31.22
C TYR A 530 -0.56 -19.19 31.25
N LEU A 531 -0.95 -19.77 30.11
CA LEU A 531 -2.03 -20.75 30.07
C LEU A 531 -1.61 -22.14 30.56
N ASN A 532 -0.31 -22.48 30.49
CA ASN A 532 0.19 -23.82 30.77
C ASN A 532 0.83 -23.97 32.16
N PHE A 533 1.34 -22.88 32.75
CA PHE A 533 1.96 -22.90 34.07
C PHE A 533 1.30 -21.86 34.98
N GLN A 534 0.74 -22.32 36.09
CA GLN A 534 0.06 -21.48 37.08
C GLN A 534 1.05 -20.60 37.84
N ASN A 535 2.22 -21.15 38.20
CA ASN A 535 3.21 -20.48 39.03
C ASN A 535 4.57 -20.43 38.31
N LEU A 536 5.38 -19.41 38.62
CA LEU A 536 6.70 -19.23 38.01
C LEU A 536 7.64 -20.41 38.32
N ASP A 537 7.61 -20.94 39.56
CA ASP A 537 8.42 -22.10 39.97
C ASP A 537 8.24 -23.32 39.08
N ASP A 538 7.02 -23.57 38.60
CA ASP A 538 6.72 -24.72 37.75
C ASP A 538 7.18 -24.47 36.31
N ALA A 539 7.10 -23.22 35.85
CA ALA A 539 7.62 -22.81 34.56
C ALA A 539 9.15 -22.92 34.51
N GLU A 540 9.86 -22.50 35.58
CA GLU A 540 11.33 -22.57 35.68
C GLU A 540 11.86 -24.01 35.63
N LYS A 541 11.14 -24.95 36.25
CA LYS A 541 11.48 -26.39 36.21
C LYS A 541 11.24 -27.01 34.83
N GLY A 542 10.31 -26.45 34.06
CA GLY A 542 9.98 -26.89 32.70
C GLY A 542 10.86 -26.26 31.63
N GLU A 543 10.54 -26.55 30.36
CA GLU A 543 11.07 -25.82 29.21
C GLU A 543 10.07 -24.73 28.79
N PRO A 544 10.52 -23.50 28.49
CA PRO A 544 9.64 -22.44 28.02
C PRO A 544 8.98 -22.83 26.70
N ILE A 545 7.68 -22.58 26.61
CA ILE A 545 6.93 -22.82 25.38
C ILE A 545 7.19 -21.64 24.43
N VAL A 546 7.97 -21.88 23.39
CA VAL A 546 8.30 -20.86 22.38
C VAL A 546 7.78 -21.34 21.02
N ILE A 547 6.63 -20.80 20.64
CA ILE A 547 5.92 -21.12 19.39
C ILE A 547 6.46 -20.26 18.25
N ILE A 548 6.85 -19.02 18.58
CA ILE A 548 7.43 -18.04 17.66
C ILE A 548 8.85 -17.73 18.12
N PRO A 549 9.87 -17.80 17.27
CA PRO A 549 11.25 -17.53 17.67
C PRO A 549 11.40 -16.11 18.23
N VAL A 550 12.09 -15.98 19.37
CA VAL A 550 12.27 -14.71 20.06
C VAL A 550 13.71 -14.25 20.02
N SER A 551 13.90 -12.95 19.81
CA SER A 551 15.18 -12.28 19.95
C SER A 551 15.00 -10.94 20.65
N PHE A 552 15.77 -10.69 21.71
CA PHE A 552 15.74 -9.42 22.43
C PHE A 552 17.06 -9.16 23.15
N MET A 553 17.38 -7.87 23.33
CA MET A 553 18.52 -7.41 24.11
C MET A 553 18.15 -7.30 25.58
N MET A 554 19.05 -7.73 26.45
CA MET A 554 19.01 -7.45 27.89
C MET A 554 20.31 -6.80 28.32
N THR A 555 20.23 -5.84 29.25
CA THR A 555 21.38 -5.32 29.96
C THR A 555 21.65 -6.19 31.19
N ILE A 556 22.90 -6.56 31.39
CA ILE A 556 23.37 -7.32 32.55
C ILE A 556 24.28 -6.41 33.36
N ASN A 557 24.23 -6.53 34.70
CA ASN A 557 25.14 -5.91 35.67
C ASN A 557 25.12 -4.36 35.69
N ASP A 558 25.83 -3.79 36.67
CA ASP A 558 25.91 -2.34 36.91
C ASP A 558 26.69 -1.57 35.83
N ASN A 559 27.40 -2.28 34.93
CA ASN A 559 28.10 -1.69 33.79
C ASN A 559 27.23 -1.60 32.53
N PHE A 560 25.98 -2.05 32.60
CA PHE A 560 25.03 -2.06 31.48
C PHE A 560 25.49 -2.89 30.28
N ASP A 561 26.19 -4.00 30.53
CA ASP A 561 26.66 -4.88 29.45
C ASP A 561 25.48 -5.45 28.67
N GLU A 562 25.56 -5.39 27.34
CA GLU A 562 24.49 -5.81 26.44
C GLU A 562 24.62 -7.29 26.05
N LYS A 563 23.57 -8.08 26.26
CA LYS A 563 23.49 -9.48 25.80
C LYS A 563 22.25 -9.72 24.95
N LEU A 564 22.49 -10.25 23.75
CA LEU A 564 21.44 -10.66 22.82
C LEU A 564 20.95 -12.07 23.17
N ILE A 565 19.71 -12.18 23.63
CA ILE A 565 19.04 -13.45 23.88
C ILE A 565 18.33 -13.89 22.59
N LYS A 566 18.51 -15.15 22.21
CA LYS A 566 17.82 -15.82 21.10
C LYS A 566 17.30 -17.18 21.54
N PHE A 567 16.04 -17.48 21.24
CA PHE A 567 15.44 -18.76 21.60
C PHE A 567 14.37 -19.18 20.58
N GLY A 568 14.35 -20.46 20.22
CA GLY A 568 13.49 -21.03 19.16
C GLY A 568 14.23 -21.32 17.86
N GLU A 569 13.60 -22.11 16.97
CA GLU A 569 14.14 -22.44 15.65
C GLU A 569 14.08 -21.24 14.69
N ILE A 570 14.91 -21.18 13.65
CA ILE A 570 14.86 -20.05 12.71
C ILE A 570 13.56 -20.14 11.89
N ASP A 571 12.73 -19.10 11.92
CA ASP A 571 11.52 -18.97 11.09
C ASP A 571 11.74 -17.89 10.03
N SER A 572 11.61 -18.24 8.74
CA SER A 572 11.71 -17.29 7.63
C SER A 572 10.62 -16.21 7.63
N ASN A 573 9.55 -16.41 8.39
CA ASN A 573 8.50 -15.42 8.60
C ASN A 573 8.84 -14.36 9.65
N GLU A 574 9.95 -14.50 10.38
CA GLU A 574 10.36 -13.60 11.46
C GLU A 574 11.73 -12.95 11.14
N ASN A 575 11.72 -11.63 10.91
CA ASN A 575 12.93 -10.84 10.63
C ASN A 575 13.33 -9.99 11.86
N HIS A 576 14.29 -10.49 12.62
CA HIS A 576 14.85 -9.82 13.81
C HIS A 576 16.05 -8.92 13.50
N ASN A 577 16.48 -8.80 12.24
CA ASN A 577 17.74 -8.13 11.88
C ASN A 577 17.59 -6.62 11.60
N ASN A 578 16.36 -6.13 11.39
CA ASN A 578 16.09 -4.75 11.01
C ASN A 578 15.23 -4.04 12.07
N SER A 579 15.82 -3.11 12.82
CA SER A 579 15.11 -2.33 13.83
C SER A 579 14.05 -1.42 13.20
N GLY A 580 12.82 -1.50 13.72
CA GLY A 580 11.68 -0.68 13.27
C GLY A 580 10.87 -1.25 12.09
N GLN A 581 11.34 -2.29 11.41
CA GLN A 581 10.49 -3.04 10.46
C GLN A 581 9.55 -3.98 11.22
N SER A 582 8.44 -4.38 10.59
CA SER A 582 7.64 -5.48 11.14
C SER A 582 8.51 -6.73 11.25
N VAL A 583 8.52 -7.36 12.43
CA VAL A 583 9.25 -8.62 12.66
C VAL A 583 8.54 -9.76 11.90
N THR A 584 7.23 -9.87 12.08
CA THR A 584 6.39 -10.82 11.33
C THR A 584 6.16 -10.34 9.90
N GLN A 585 6.46 -11.16 8.90
CA GLN A 585 6.38 -10.79 7.47
C GLN A 585 5.02 -11.13 6.84
N GLN A 586 4.40 -12.25 7.21
CA GLN A 586 3.11 -12.71 6.70
C GLN A 586 2.18 -13.15 7.85
N CYS A 587 0.88 -13.10 7.59
CA CYS A 587 -0.12 -13.51 8.59
C CYS A 587 -0.03 -15.01 8.89
N LYS A 588 -0.07 -15.38 10.18
CA LYS A 588 0.00 -16.77 10.62
C LYS A 588 -0.95 -17.00 11.79
N SER A 589 -1.61 -18.17 11.81
CA SER A 589 -2.56 -18.51 12.88
C SER A 589 -1.98 -19.50 13.88
N TYR A 590 -2.16 -19.24 15.16
CA TYR A 590 -1.77 -20.11 16.27
C TYR A 590 -3.00 -20.58 17.04
N VAL A 591 -3.09 -21.87 17.32
CA VAL A 591 -4.28 -22.49 17.93
C VAL A 591 -3.97 -22.98 19.35
N PHE A 592 -4.71 -22.45 20.32
CA PHE A 592 -4.63 -22.81 21.73
C PHE A 592 -5.87 -23.60 22.14
N LYS A 593 -5.69 -24.65 22.93
CA LYS A 593 -6.82 -25.32 23.58
C LYS A 593 -7.24 -24.48 24.79
N ILE A 594 -8.51 -24.10 24.86
CA ILE A 594 -9.07 -23.34 25.98
C ILE A 594 -10.18 -24.17 26.65
N SER A 595 -10.64 -23.71 27.82
CA SER A 595 -11.66 -24.41 28.61
C SER A 595 -12.95 -24.66 27.82
N ASN A 596 -13.72 -25.67 28.24
CA ASN A 596 -15.02 -26.07 27.66
C ASN A 596 -14.98 -26.63 26.22
N GLY A 597 -13.85 -27.21 25.80
CA GLY A 597 -13.73 -27.88 24.50
C GLY A 597 -13.63 -26.94 23.30
N LYS A 598 -13.50 -25.62 23.52
CA LYS A 598 -13.26 -24.63 22.48
C LYS A 598 -11.76 -24.49 22.18
N LYS A 599 -11.44 -24.02 20.97
CA LYS A 599 -10.08 -23.70 20.54
C LYS A 599 -9.97 -22.20 20.26
N LEU A 600 -8.97 -21.52 20.81
CA LEU A 600 -8.68 -20.13 20.48
C LEU A 600 -7.70 -20.10 19.30
N ARG A 601 -8.09 -19.46 18.20
CA ARG A 601 -7.22 -19.14 17.07
C ARG A 601 -6.81 -17.67 17.16
N ILE A 602 -5.53 -17.45 17.39
CA ILE A 602 -4.92 -16.12 17.33
C ILE A 602 -4.31 -15.93 15.94
N ILE A 603 -4.78 -14.92 15.23
CA ILE A 603 -4.23 -14.52 13.92
C ILE A 603 -3.20 -13.43 14.19
N ASP A 604 -1.93 -13.80 14.04
CA ASP A 604 -0.81 -12.88 14.13
C ASP A 604 -0.62 -12.18 12.79
N THR A 605 -0.32 -10.89 12.83
CA THR A 605 -0.23 -10.04 11.64
C THR A 605 1.09 -9.27 11.62
N PRO A 606 1.56 -8.85 10.44
CA PRO A 606 2.57 -7.80 10.35
C PRO A 606 2.16 -6.57 11.16
N GLY A 607 3.15 -5.89 11.76
CA GLY A 607 2.95 -4.60 12.40
C GLY A 607 2.72 -3.48 11.41
N PHE A 608 2.01 -2.45 11.86
CA PHE A 608 1.91 -1.18 11.12
C PHE A 608 2.88 -0.15 11.69
N GLY A 609 3.13 0.94 10.97
CA GLY A 609 4.21 1.89 11.32
C GLY A 609 5.58 1.36 10.89
N ASP A 610 5.63 0.62 9.79
CA ASP A 610 6.87 0.07 9.25
C ASP A 610 7.81 1.19 8.77
N THR A 611 9.11 1.09 9.09
CA THR A 611 10.11 2.06 8.63
C THR A 611 10.27 2.13 7.11
N ARG A 612 9.72 1.17 6.37
CA ARG A 612 9.59 1.19 4.90
C ARG A 612 8.48 2.11 4.39
N GLY A 613 7.69 2.72 5.28
CA GLY A 613 6.72 3.76 4.97
C GLY A 613 5.29 3.26 4.73
N PHE A 614 4.40 4.20 4.40
CA PHE A 614 2.95 3.98 4.29
C PHE A 614 2.56 2.92 3.24
N ASP A 615 3.32 2.78 2.15
CA ASP A 615 3.03 1.80 1.11
C ASP A 615 3.22 0.37 1.60
N GLN A 616 4.26 0.12 2.40
CA GLN A 616 4.45 -1.18 3.05
C GLN A 616 3.32 -1.46 4.05
N ASP A 617 2.87 -0.46 4.80
CA ASP A 617 1.74 -0.61 5.71
C ASP A 617 0.43 -0.90 4.96
N ASN A 618 0.25 -0.40 3.73
CA ASN A 618 -0.88 -0.76 2.87
C ASN A 618 -0.78 -2.22 2.38
N LEU A 619 0.40 -2.66 1.95
CA LEU A 619 0.64 -4.06 1.58
C LEU A 619 0.39 -5.02 2.76
N ASN A 620 0.84 -4.63 3.97
CA ASN A 620 0.57 -5.39 5.19
C ASN A 620 -0.94 -5.53 5.45
N MET A 621 -1.73 -4.46 5.21
CA MET A 621 -3.18 -4.50 5.32
C MET A 621 -3.84 -5.39 4.25
N GLU A 622 -3.35 -5.36 3.01
CA GLU A 622 -3.83 -6.24 1.93
C GLU A 622 -3.58 -7.71 2.26
N GLU A 623 -2.41 -8.04 2.82
CA GLU A 623 -2.08 -9.39 3.28
C GLU A 623 -3.02 -9.84 4.42
N ILE A 624 -3.31 -8.94 5.37
CA ILE A 624 -4.29 -9.21 6.44
C ILE A 624 -5.67 -9.52 5.85
N PHE A 625 -6.15 -8.73 4.88
CA PHE A 625 -7.45 -8.96 4.26
C PHE A 625 -7.49 -10.25 3.42
N SER A 626 -6.40 -10.55 2.69
CA SER A 626 -6.22 -11.81 1.97
C SER A 626 -6.31 -13.01 2.91
N PHE A 627 -5.63 -12.95 4.06
CA PHE A 627 -5.69 -14.00 5.07
C PHE A 627 -7.12 -14.16 5.65
N LEU A 628 -7.76 -13.05 5.98
CA LEU A 628 -9.12 -13.02 6.53
C LEU A 628 -10.18 -13.52 5.54
N HIS A 629 -9.92 -13.49 4.23
CA HIS A 629 -10.86 -13.99 3.23
C HIS A 629 -11.30 -15.44 3.48
N ASN A 630 -10.37 -16.26 3.98
CA ASN A 630 -10.60 -17.68 4.28
C ASN A 630 -11.24 -17.92 5.66
N ILE A 631 -11.62 -16.86 6.38
CA ILE A 631 -12.19 -16.90 7.72
C ILE A 631 -13.64 -16.39 7.67
N ASN A 632 -14.59 -17.25 8.03
CA ASN A 632 -16.02 -16.94 7.91
C ASN A 632 -16.56 -16.04 9.03
N TYR A 633 -15.85 -15.94 10.15
CA TYR A 633 -16.23 -15.12 11.30
C TYR A 633 -15.04 -14.80 12.20
N ILE A 634 -15.13 -13.67 12.89
CA ILE A 634 -14.21 -13.28 13.96
C ILE A 634 -14.97 -13.01 15.26
N ASN A 635 -14.31 -13.20 16.38
CA ASN A 635 -14.86 -12.97 17.72
C ASN A 635 -14.28 -11.73 18.40
N GLY A 636 -13.19 -11.18 17.85
CA GLY A 636 -12.57 -9.96 18.36
C GLY A 636 -11.41 -9.46 17.51
N ILE A 637 -11.20 -8.15 17.53
CA ILE A 637 -10.01 -7.49 17.00
C ILE A 637 -9.25 -6.90 18.18
N CYS A 638 -8.08 -7.46 18.48
CA CYS A 638 -7.22 -7.06 19.57
C CYS A 638 -6.22 -6.02 19.09
N PHE A 639 -6.40 -4.76 19.51
CA PHE A 639 -5.41 -3.71 19.32
C PHE A 639 -4.40 -3.72 20.46
N LEU A 640 -3.14 -3.95 20.12
CA LEU A 640 -2.00 -3.97 21.04
C LEU A 640 -1.32 -2.61 21.08
N PHE A 641 -1.07 -2.10 22.29
CA PHE A 641 -0.39 -0.83 22.56
C PHE A 641 0.62 -0.98 23.70
N LYS A 642 1.60 -0.09 23.78
CA LYS A 642 2.37 0.13 25.01
C LYS A 642 1.62 1.14 25.91
N PRO A 643 1.66 0.99 27.23
CA PRO A 643 1.32 2.07 28.16
C PRO A 643 2.30 3.23 27.99
N GLU A 644 1.85 4.44 28.34
CA GLU A 644 2.69 5.65 28.38
C GLU A 644 3.25 6.12 27.03
N ILE A 645 2.57 5.87 25.90
CA ILE A 645 2.99 6.49 24.63
C ILE A 645 2.66 7.99 24.63
N VAL A 646 3.58 8.80 24.10
CA VAL A 646 3.41 10.26 23.98
C VAL A 646 2.50 10.62 22.81
N GLN A 647 2.50 9.81 21.75
CA GLN A 647 1.71 10.02 20.55
C GLN A 647 1.29 8.69 19.94
N LEU A 648 0.10 8.65 19.33
CA LEU A 648 -0.35 7.52 18.53
C LEU A 648 0.34 7.54 17.17
N ASN A 649 0.70 6.37 16.66
CA ASN A 649 1.22 6.22 15.30
C ASN A 649 0.23 6.82 14.28
N SER A 650 0.73 7.61 13.33
CA SER A 650 -0.07 8.34 12.35
C SER A 650 -0.87 7.41 11.42
N TYR A 651 -0.38 6.17 11.18
CA TYR A 651 -1.05 5.18 10.35
C TYR A 651 -2.23 4.49 11.04
N LEU A 652 -2.32 4.52 12.37
CA LEU A 652 -3.43 3.88 13.10
C LEU A 652 -4.80 4.33 12.55
N LYS A 653 -4.90 5.58 12.10
CA LYS A 653 -6.10 6.11 11.44
C LYS A 653 -6.43 5.43 10.12
N SER A 654 -5.43 5.23 9.27
CA SER A 654 -5.59 4.51 8.01
C SER A 654 -6.00 3.05 8.28
N CYS A 655 -5.31 2.38 9.21
CA CYS A 655 -5.62 1.02 9.63
C CYS A 655 -7.09 0.88 10.09
N CYS A 656 -7.56 1.71 11.03
CA CYS A 656 -8.95 1.69 11.46
C CYS A 656 -9.94 1.98 10.32
N THR A 657 -9.64 2.96 9.45
CA THR A 657 -10.49 3.27 8.29
C THR A 657 -10.61 2.06 7.36
N GLN A 658 -9.50 1.40 7.04
CA GLN A 658 -9.49 0.21 6.19
C GLN A 658 -10.21 -0.98 6.83
N LEU A 659 -10.14 -1.14 8.16
CA LEU A 659 -10.92 -2.16 8.88
C LEU A 659 -12.42 -1.87 8.81
N PHE A 660 -12.85 -0.62 8.97
CA PHE A 660 -14.25 -0.25 8.82
C PHE A 660 -14.72 -0.41 7.37
N ASP A 661 -13.86 -0.08 6.40
CA ASP A 661 -14.13 -0.29 4.98
C ASP A 661 -14.16 -1.77 4.61
N TYR A 662 -13.54 -2.66 5.39
CA TYR A 662 -13.52 -4.10 5.13
C TYR A 662 -14.62 -4.85 5.87
N PHE A 663 -14.79 -4.61 7.18
CA PHE A 663 -15.78 -5.29 8.01
C PHE A 663 -17.14 -4.57 8.07
N GLY A 664 -17.18 -3.26 7.86
CA GLY A 664 -18.34 -2.41 8.15
C GLY A 664 -18.25 -1.74 9.52
N GLN A 665 -19.10 -0.74 9.78
CA GLN A 665 -19.00 0.09 11.00
C GLN A 665 -19.28 -0.65 12.32
N ASN A 666 -20.11 -1.71 12.27
CA ASN A 666 -20.51 -2.45 13.48
C ASN A 666 -19.36 -3.29 14.07
N ILE A 667 -18.24 -3.44 13.36
CA ILE A 667 -17.07 -4.15 13.89
C ILE A 667 -16.49 -3.50 15.14
N SER A 668 -16.77 -2.20 15.39
CA SER A 668 -16.30 -1.48 16.56
C SER A 668 -16.71 -2.13 17.89
N ASP A 669 -17.82 -2.88 17.91
CA ASP A 669 -18.31 -3.57 19.12
C ASP A 669 -17.43 -4.78 19.50
N PHE A 670 -16.59 -5.24 18.56
CA PHE A 670 -15.66 -6.37 18.72
C PHE A 670 -14.22 -5.91 18.97
N PHE A 671 -13.99 -4.62 19.19
CA PHE A 671 -12.67 -4.10 19.50
C PHE A 671 -12.29 -4.43 20.95
N ILE A 672 -11.08 -4.98 21.10
CA ILE A 672 -10.47 -5.36 22.35
C ILE A 672 -9.14 -4.60 22.47
N PHE A 673 -8.89 -4.00 23.62
CA PHE A 673 -7.69 -3.22 23.88
C PHE A 673 -6.72 -4.03 24.73
N CYS A 674 -5.53 -4.26 24.21
CA CYS A 674 -4.48 -5.01 24.89
C CYS A 674 -3.27 -4.09 25.11
N PHE A 675 -2.76 -4.02 26.34
CA PHE A 675 -1.56 -3.25 26.67
C PHE A 675 -0.43 -4.21 26.98
N THR A 676 0.65 -4.17 26.21
CA THR A 676 1.88 -4.93 26.47
C THR A 676 2.82 -4.11 27.35
N ASN A 677 3.76 -4.74 28.06
CA ASN A 677 4.71 -4.04 28.93
C ASN A 677 4.02 -3.20 30.04
N ALA A 678 2.88 -3.67 30.55
CA ALA A 678 2.05 -2.90 31.49
C ALA A 678 2.56 -2.85 32.93
N ARG A 679 3.70 -3.48 33.24
CA ARG A 679 4.28 -3.49 34.59
C ARG A 679 4.53 -2.08 35.14
N SER A 680 5.11 -1.19 34.33
CA SER A 680 5.49 0.18 34.74
C SER A 680 4.30 1.08 35.12
N THR A 681 3.10 0.70 34.71
CA THR A 681 1.84 1.41 34.99
C THR A 681 0.93 0.61 35.92
N PHE A 682 1.51 -0.32 36.70
CA PHE A 682 0.78 -1.19 37.61
C PHE A 682 -0.37 -1.97 36.94
N PHE A 683 -0.14 -2.42 35.70
CA PHE A 683 -1.11 -3.14 34.87
C PHE A 683 -2.34 -2.30 34.52
N ALA A 684 -2.10 -1.04 34.12
CA ALA A 684 -3.10 -0.12 33.64
C ALA A 684 -2.74 0.46 32.24
N PRO A 685 -3.71 0.99 31.48
CA PRO A 685 -3.45 1.60 30.18
C PRO A 685 -2.55 2.84 30.16
N GLY A 686 -2.28 3.46 31.32
CA GLY A 686 -1.46 4.68 31.44
C GLY A 686 -1.96 5.87 30.61
N ASN A 687 -1.03 6.76 30.23
CA ASN A 687 -1.28 7.94 29.40
C ASN A 687 -1.74 7.62 27.96
N THR A 688 -1.64 6.37 27.51
CA THR A 688 -2.16 5.94 26.22
C THR A 688 -3.70 5.98 26.17
N ARG A 689 -4.38 5.77 27.32
CA ARG A 689 -5.85 5.76 27.40
C ARG A 689 -6.52 7.05 26.90
N PRO A 690 -6.17 8.26 27.39
CA PRO A 690 -6.78 9.50 26.91
C PRO A 690 -6.52 9.75 25.43
N LEU A 691 -5.35 9.38 24.90
CA LEU A 691 -5.03 9.48 23.48
C LEU A 691 -5.97 8.61 22.63
N LEU A 692 -6.11 7.33 22.99
CA LEU A 692 -7.03 6.40 22.31
C LEU A 692 -8.49 6.85 22.44
N THR A 693 -8.89 7.35 23.61
CA THR A 693 -10.24 7.86 23.84
C THR A 693 -10.55 9.01 22.89
N THR A 694 -9.63 9.97 22.75
CA THR A 694 -9.76 11.11 21.83
C THR A 694 -9.72 10.66 20.37
N PHE A 695 -8.82 9.75 20.04
CA PHE A 695 -8.68 9.18 18.71
C PHE A 695 -9.97 8.51 18.25
N PHE A 696 -10.50 7.55 19.00
CA PHE A 696 -11.71 6.81 18.59
C PHE A 696 -12.98 7.65 18.62
N GLN A 697 -13.06 8.68 19.48
CA GLN A 697 -14.13 9.69 19.40
C GLN A 697 -14.16 10.44 18.07
N SER A 698 -13.04 10.52 17.35
CA SER A 698 -12.97 11.20 16.05
C SER A 698 -13.46 10.36 14.86
N PHE A 699 -13.70 9.05 15.02
CA PHE A 699 -14.05 8.14 13.92
C PHE A 699 -15.55 7.94 13.71
N LEU A 700 -16.37 7.98 14.77
CA LEU A 700 -17.74 7.46 14.72
C LEU A 700 -18.71 8.32 15.56
N GLU A 701 -19.98 8.39 15.12
CA GLU A 701 -21.09 8.92 15.95
C GLU A 701 -21.39 8.02 17.17
N LYS A 702 -21.08 6.71 17.06
CA LYS A 702 -21.18 5.74 18.16
C LYS A 702 -19.88 5.67 18.97
N LYS A 703 -20.01 5.64 20.30
CA LYS A 703 -18.87 5.46 21.22
C LYS A 703 -18.36 4.03 21.16
N ILE A 704 -17.10 3.83 20.75
CA ILE A 704 -16.41 2.54 20.90
C ILE A 704 -16.29 2.22 22.39
N PRO A 705 -16.68 1.02 22.84
CA PRO A 705 -16.59 0.65 24.24
C PRO A 705 -15.10 0.59 24.65
N PHE A 706 -14.63 1.49 25.52
CA PHE A 706 -13.29 1.41 26.11
C PHE A 706 -13.37 1.29 27.64
N GLN A 707 -13.70 0.07 28.09
CA GLN A 707 -14.04 -0.25 29.47
C GLN A 707 -13.14 -1.36 30.01
N ARG A 708 -13.10 -1.52 31.34
CA ARG A 708 -12.35 -2.62 32.00
C ARG A 708 -12.69 -4.00 31.43
N LYS A 709 -13.95 -4.22 31.04
CA LYS A 709 -14.41 -5.50 30.49
C LYS A 709 -13.67 -5.92 29.22
N ASN A 710 -13.31 -4.99 28.35
CA ASN A 710 -12.68 -5.26 27.05
C ASN A 710 -11.27 -4.63 26.92
N THR A 711 -10.64 -4.33 28.05
CA THR A 711 -9.28 -3.81 28.12
C THR A 711 -8.45 -4.74 28.98
N PHE A 712 -7.31 -5.21 28.50
CA PHE A 712 -6.44 -6.18 29.16
C PHE A 712 -5.00 -5.66 29.20
N CYS A 713 -4.33 -5.78 30.34
CA CYS A 713 -2.97 -5.27 30.53
C CYS A 713 -2.03 -6.43 30.85
N PHE A 714 -1.14 -6.75 29.93
CA PHE A 714 -0.20 -7.87 30.00
C PHE A 714 1.22 -7.35 30.21
N ASP A 715 2.03 -8.19 30.85
CA ASP A 715 3.48 -8.03 30.90
C ASP A 715 4.14 -9.31 30.39
N SER A 716 5.13 -9.17 29.50
CA SER A 716 5.85 -10.30 28.92
C SER A 716 7.29 -10.42 29.47
N GLU A 717 7.69 -9.54 30.37
CA GLU A 717 9.05 -9.57 30.95
C GLU A 717 9.28 -10.83 31.80
N ALA A 718 8.25 -11.36 32.48
CA ALA A 718 8.38 -12.63 33.20
C ALA A 718 8.61 -13.84 32.26
N PHE A 719 8.07 -13.80 31.04
CA PHE A 719 8.39 -14.78 30.00
C PHE A 719 9.82 -14.59 29.46
N ARG A 720 10.27 -13.34 29.27
CA ARG A 720 11.67 -13.07 28.88
C ARG A 720 12.66 -13.54 29.93
N TYR A 721 12.36 -13.35 31.21
CA TYR A 721 13.11 -13.93 32.32
C TYR A 721 13.21 -15.45 32.20
N LEU A 722 12.09 -16.14 31.97
CA LEU A 722 12.06 -17.60 31.82
C LEU A 722 12.95 -18.09 30.66
N VAL A 723 13.01 -17.35 29.56
CA VAL A 723 13.92 -17.65 28.43
C VAL A 723 15.37 -17.32 28.79
N ALA A 724 15.62 -16.22 29.48
CA ALA A 724 16.95 -15.75 29.86
C ALA A 724 17.68 -16.72 30.80
N ILE A 725 16.97 -17.31 31.77
CA ILE A 725 17.58 -18.30 32.69
C ILE A 725 18.02 -19.58 31.96
N LYS A 726 17.36 -19.94 30.84
CA LYS A 726 17.76 -21.07 29.98
C LYS A 726 19.01 -20.76 29.17
N ASP A 727 19.26 -19.47 28.89
CA ASP A 727 20.50 -18.98 28.29
C ASP A 727 21.59 -18.68 29.34
N SER A 728 21.52 -19.35 30.50
CA SER A 728 22.48 -19.26 31.61
C SER A 728 22.66 -17.85 32.20
N MET A 729 21.62 -17.01 32.18
CA MET A 729 21.62 -15.76 32.95
C MET A 729 21.32 -16.01 34.43
N ASN A 730 21.99 -15.23 35.30
CA ASN A 730 21.74 -15.22 36.73
C ASN A 730 20.99 -13.95 37.11
N PHE A 731 20.01 -14.09 37.99
CA PHE A 731 19.23 -12.99 38.56
C PHE A 731 19.28 -13.11 40.08
N ASP A 732 19.32 -11.99 40.78
CA ASP A 732 19.31 -11.99 42.24
C ASP A 732 17.89 -12.32 42.79
N PRO A 733 17.76 -12.70 44.08
CA PRO A 733 16.47 -13.08 44.65
C PRO A 733 15.39 -11.98 44.59
N ASN A 734 15.77 -10.71 44.65
CA ASN A 734 14.83 -9.59 44.55
C ASN A 734 14.34 -9.42 43.11
N GLU A 735 15.25 -9.48 42.13
CA GLU A 735 14.91 -9.43 40.70
C GLU A 735 13.95 -10.57 40.31
N ARG A 736 14.25 -11.80 40.76
CA ARG A 736 13.35 -12.95 40.55
C ARG A 736 11.97 -12.70 41.15
N ASN A 737 11.89 -12.17 42.36
CA ASN A 737 10.61 -11.88 43.02
C ASN A 737 9.79 -10.84 42.24
N GLU A 738 10.41 -9.88 41.55
CA GLU A 738 9.68 -8.98 40.65
C GLU A 738 9.07 -9.71 39.44
N PHE A 739 9.83 -10.64 38.83
CA PHE A 739 9.32 -11.48 37.75
C PHE A 739 8.20 -12.41 38.21
N GLU A 740 8.26 -12.94 39.43
CA GLU A 740 7.21 -13.77 40.02
C GLU A 740 5.91 -13.00 40.26
N GLN A 741 6.00 -11.77 40.77
CA GLN A 741 4.83 -10.90 40.93
C GLN A 741 4.19 -10.53 39.58
N SER A 742 5.01 -10.24 38.57
CA SER A 742 4.54 -10.00 37.22
C SER A 742 3.89 -11.25 36.61
N TRP A 743 4.51 -12.42 36.76
CA TRP A 743 3.98 -13.70 36.30
C TRP A 743 2.57 -13.93 36.84
N THR A 744 2.41 -13.81 38.17
CA THR A 744 1.13 -14.03 38.86
C THR A 744 0.03 -13.10 38.30
N ARG A 745 0.35 -11.81 38.09
CA ARG A 745 -0.60 -10.85 37.53
C ARG A 745 -0.93 -11.14 36.07
N SER A 746 0.08 -11.48 35.25
CA SER A 746 -0.11 -11.81 33.84
C SER A 746 -0.89 -13.11 33.63
N VAL A 747 -0.72 -14.12 34.50
CA VAL A 747 -1.55 -15.35 34.50
C VAL A 747 -3.00 -14.99 34.77
N ALA A 748 -3.28 -14.28 35.88
CA ALA A 748 -4.65 -13.88 36.22
C ALA A 748 -5.33 -13.06 35.11
N GLU A 749 -4.59 -12.14 34.48
CA GLU A 749 -5.11 -11.35 33.36
C GLU A 749 -5.32 -12.19 32.09
N SER A 750 -4.44 -13.17 31.83
CA SER A 750 -4.57 -14.12 30.72
C SER A 750 -5.80 -15.02 30.87
N GLU A 751 -6.08 -15.47 32.09
CA GLU A 751 -7.30 -16.21 32.41
C GLU A 751 -8.55 -15.33 32.23
N ARG A 752 -8.51 -14.09 32.70
CA ARG A 752 -9.60 -13.12 32.48
C ARG A 752 -9.83 -12.86 31.00
N PHE A 753 -8.76 -12.75 30.21
CA PHE A 753 -8.83 -12.56 28.77
C PHE A 753 -9.46 -13.78 28.09
N ARG A 754 -8.97 -14.99 28.40
CA ARG A 754 -9.55 -16.26 27.92
C ARG A 754 -11.05 -16.33 28.23
N ASP A 755 -11.44 -16.03 29.47
CA ASP A 755 -12.83 -16.14 29.90
C ASP A 755 -13.73 -15.09 29.22
N PHE A 756 -13.22 -13.87 29.02
CA PHE A 756 -13.91 -12.85 28.23
C PHE A 756 -14.13 -13.29 26.79
N LEU A 757 -13.11 -13.88 26.14
CA LEU A 757 -13.20 -14.38 24.77
C LEU A 757 -14.27 -15.47 24.64
N CYS A 758 -14.39 -16.35 25.64
CA CYS A 758 -15.44 -17.38 25.68
C CYS A 758 -16.87 -16.83 25.67
N THR A 759 -17.06 -15.57 26.08
CA THR A 759 -18.37 -14.88 26.09
C THR A 759 -18.65 -14.07 24.81
N GLN A 760 -17.66 -13.88 23.94
CA GLN A 760 -17.86 -13.10 22.72
C GLN A 760 -18.70 -13.86 21.71
N HIS A 761 -19.61 -13.13 21.06
CA HIS A 761 -20.37 -13.66 19.93
C HIS A 761 -19.53 -13.60 18.65
N GLU A 762 -20.08 -14.10 17.56
CA GLU A 762 -19.39 -14.17 16.27
C GLU A 762 -19.84 -13.02 15.37
N TYR A 763 -18.88 -12.26 14.83
CA TYR A 763 -19.10 -11.33 13.74
C TYR A 763 -18.96 -12.08 12.41
N ARG A 764 -20.07 -12.30 11.70
CA ARG A 764 -20.14 -13.25 10.57
C ARG A 764 -20.15 -12.59 9.20
N LYS A 765 -19.49 -13.26 8.24
CA LYS A 765 -19.36 -12.78 6.87
C LYS A 765 -20.70 -12.53 6.15
N ASN A 766 -21.66 -13.43 6.35
CA ASN A 766 -22.88 -13.48 5.52
C ASN A 766 -23.99 -12.50 5.95
N HIS A 767 -23.87 -11.83 7.09
CA HIS A 767 -24.93 -10.97 7.64
C HIS A 767 -24.48 -9.55 7.95
N GLU A 768 -23.22 -9.36 8.36
CA GLU A 768 -22.74 -8.06 8.88
C GLU A 768 -21.54 -7.51 8.09
N TRP A 769 -20.79 -8.38 7.42
CA TRP A 769 -19.53 -8.10 6.73
C TRP A 769 -19.75 -7.87 5.22
N GLN A 770 -20.53 -6.86 4.87
CA GLN A 770 -20.87 -6.54 3.48
C GLN A 770 -20.22 -5.24 3.04
N SER A 771 -18.92 -5.29 2.79
CA SER A 771 -18.20 -4.13 2.30
C SER A 771 -17.84 -4.25 0.82
N ILE A 772 -17.72 -3.10 0.15
CA ILE A 772 -17.30 -3.03 -1.26
C ILE A 772 -15.91 -3.66 -1.42
N LYS A 773 -15.04 -3.55 -0.41
CA LYS A 773 -13.70 -4.12 -0.42
C LYS A 773 -13.73 -5.65 -0.36
N ASP A 774 -14.61 -6.26 0.46
CA ASP A 774 -14.80 -7.72 0.44
C ASP A 774 -15.32 -8.21 -0.92
N VAL A 775 -16.26 -7.48 -1.53
CA VAL A 775 -16.74 -7.79 -2.89
C VAL A 775 -15.63 -7.72 -3.94
N GLN A 776 -14.76 -6.71 -3.87
CA GLN A 776 -13.59 -6.61 -4.76
C GLN A 776 -12.63 -7.78 -4.59
N PHE A 777 -12.34 -8.19 -3.36
CA PHE A 777 -11.54 -9.38 -3.09
C PHE A 777 -12.20 -10.65 -3.67
N GLN A 778 -13.50 -10.84 -3.45
CA GLN A 778 -14.24 -11.97 -4.03
C GLN A 778 -14.14 -12.01 -5.56
N ILE A 779 -14.28 -10.85 -6.23
CA ILE A 779 -14.13 -10.74 -7.69
C ILE A 779 -12.72 -11.16 -8.11
N ASN A 780 -11.67 -10.61 -7.46
CA ASN A 780 -10.29 -10.92 -7.80
C ASN A 780 -9.97 -12.42 -7.63
N PHE A 781 -10.48 -13.05 -6.57
CA PHE A 781 -10.28 -14.49 -6.35
C PHE A 781 -11.06 -15.37 -7.34
N MET A 782 -12.15 -14.88 -7.94
CA MET A 782 -12.88 -15.61 -9.00
C MET A 782 -12.16 -15.60 -10.36
N ILE A 783 -11.26 -14.64 -10.61
CA ILE A 783 -10.55 -14.52 -11.89
C ILE A 783 -9.82 -15.83 -12.23
N ARG A 784 -9.05 -16.39 -11.28
CA ARG A 784 -8.27 -17.62 -11.53
C ARG A 784 -9.16 -18.84 -11.83
N PRO A 785 -10.17 -19.20 -11.00
CA PRO A 785 -11.11 -20.27 -11.35
C PRO A 785 -11.82 -20.08 -12.68
N MET A 786 -12.18 -18.84 -13.05
CA MET A 786 -12.80 -18.54 -14.34
C MET A 786 -11.83 -18.77 -15.50
N LEU A 787 -10.60 -18.28 -15.41
CA LEU A 787 -9.55 -18.51 -16.42
C LEU A 787 -9.22 -20.00 -16.57
N GLU A 788 -9.13 -20.73 -15.46
CA GLU A 788 -8.94 -22.19 -15.45
C GLU A 788 -10.11 -22.92 -16.13
N THR A 789 -11.34 -22.50 -15.86
CA THR A 789 -12.54 -23.05 -16.51
C THR A 789 -12.54 -22.76 -18.01
N MET A 790 -12.23 -21.52 -18.41
CA MET A 790 -12.10 -21.14 -19.81
C MET A 790 -11.02 -21.96 -20.53
N ARG A 791 -9.85 -22.13 -19.89
CA ARG A 791 -8.76 -22.96 -20.40
C ARG A 791 -9.21 -24.42 -20.59
N ASN A 792 -9.92 -25.00 -19.63
CA ASN A 792 -10.43 -26.37 -19.71
C ASN A 792 -11.51 -26.52 -20.79
N LEU A 793 -12.40 -25.54 -20.95
CA LEU A 793 -13.38 -25.51 -22.03
C LEU A 793 -12.71 -25.46 -23.40
N LEU A 794 -11.76 -24.54 -23.61
CA LEU A 794 -10.99 -24.44 -24.84
C LEU A 794 -10.23 -25.74 -25.14
N ARG A 795 -9.60 -26.34 -24.12
CA ARG A 795 -8.94 -27.64 -24.26
C ARG A 795 -9.92 -28.72 -24.71
N ASN A 796 -11.11 -28.77 -24.13
CA ASN A 796 -12.12 -29.77 -24.50
C ASN A 796 -12.67 -29.56 -25.92
N ILE A 797 -12.86 -28.32 -26.35
CA ILE A 797 -13.26 -28.00 -27.73
C ILE A 797 -12.21 -28.50 -28.73
N ILE A 798 -10.93 -28.20 -28.47
CA ILE A 798 -9.82 -28.65 -29.31
C ILE A 798 -9.73 -30.18 -29.37
N LEU A 799 -9.90 -30.86 -28.22
CA LEU A 799 -9.89 -32.32 -28.17
C LEU A 799 -11.04 -32.92 -28.98
N PHE A 800 -12.23 -32.32 -28.89
CA PHE A 800 -13.41 -32.71 -29.67
C PHE A 800 -13.18 -32.55 -31.18
N ASP A 801 -12.63 -31.42 -31.62
CA ASP A 801 -12.33 -31.16 -33.06
C ASP A 801 -11.30 -32.12 -33.66
N HIS A 802 -10.50 -32.78 -32.81
CA HIS A 802 -9.49 -33.76 -33.21
C HIS A 802 -9.88 -35.22 -32.94
N ASP A 803 -11.14 -35.49 -32.57
CA ASP A 803 -11.64 -36.84 -32.22
C ASP A 803 -10.85 -37.51 -31.08
N LEU A 804 -10.24 -36.70 -30.20
CA LEU A 804 -9.48 -37.12 -29.04
C LEU A 804 -10.34 -36.99 -27.78
N SER A 805 -10.24 -37.97 -26.87
CA SER A 805 -10.91 -37.88 -25.57
C SER A 805 -9.93 -38.17 -24.43
N ILE A 806 -10.08 -37.43 -23.33
CA ILE A 806 -9.36 -37.71 -22.08
C ILE A 806 -10.27 -38.59 -21.23
N LYS A 807 -9.90 -39.86 -21.09
CA LYS A 807 -10.56 -40.79 -20.17
C LYS A 807 -9.93 -40.67 -18.79
N LEU A 808 -10.62 -40.01 -17.87
CA LEU A 808 -10.24 -39.96 -16.46
C LEU A 808 -10.68 -41.25 -15.78
N SER A 809 -9.76 -42.19 -15.58
CA SER A 809 -9.98 -43.37 -14.75
C SER A 809 -9.38 -43.11 -13.36
N ALA A 810 -10.22 -43.12 -12.33
CA ALA A 810 -9.76 -43.08 -10.95
C ALA A 810 -9.06 -44.41 -10.61
N THR A 811 -7.74 -44.45 -10.75
CA THR A 811 -6.92 -45.47 -10.07
C THR A 811 -6.80 -45.07 -8.62
N HIS A 812 -7.09 -45.98 -7.69
CA HIS A 812 -6.82 -45.78 -6.26
C HIS A 812 -5.35 -45.33 -6.10
N ALA A 813 -5.14 -44.04 -5.82
CA ALA A 813 -3.83 -43.54 -5.45
C ALA A 813 -3.49 -44.17 -4.10
N SER A 814 -2.35 -44.86 -4.01
CA SER A 814 -1.85 -45.35 -2.73
C SER A 814 -1.71 -44.17 -1.75
N PRO A 815 -1.92 -44.35 -0.43
CA PRO A 815 -2.01 -43.23 0.51
C PRO A 815 -0.72 -42.43 0.74
N SER A 816 0.36 -42.70 0.00
CA SER A 816 1.72 -42.23 0.28
C SER A 816 2.42 -41.57 -0.91
N SER A 817 1.67 -41.21 -1.97
CA SER A 817 2.24 -40.51 -3.12
C SER A 817 1.90 -39.01 -3.08
N MET A 818 2.92 -38.16 -2.89
CA MET A 818 2.80 -36.71 -3.05
C MET A 818 3.39 -36.26 -4.39
N LEU A 819 2.81 -35.19 -4.95
CA LEU A 819 3.35 -34.49 -6.12
C LEU A 819 4.74 -33.93 -5.81
N CYS A 820 5.78 -34.44 -6.49
CA CYS A 820 7.15 -33.96 -6.31
C CYS A 820 7.38 -32.69 -7.15
N TYR A 821 7.57 -31.53 -6.50
CA TYR A 821 7.92 -30.27 -7.17
C TYR A 821 9.44 -30.08 -7.36
N LYS A 822 10.27 -30.92 -6.73
CA LYS A 822 11.74 -30.90 -6.86
C LYS A 822 12.28 -31.74 -8.01
N CYS A 823 11.48 -32.65 -8.56
CA CYS A 823 11.87 -33.55 -9.62
C CYS A 823 11.77 -32.82 -10.97
N HIS A 824 12.82 -32.87 -11.80
CA HIS A 824 12.80 -32.20 -13.10
C HIS A 824 11.65 -32.70 -13.97
N ARG A 825 10.81 -31.77 -14.43
CA ARG A 825 9.61 -32.05 -15.21
C ARG A 825 9.86 -31.65 -16.65
N ASN A 826 10.06 -32.63 -17.52
CA ASN A 826 10.14 -32.35 -18.95
C ASN A 826 8.74 -32.38 -19.56
N PRO A 827 8.32 -31.31 -20.27
CA PRO A 827 7.10 -31.35 -21.05
C PRO A 827 7.25 -32.40 -22.16
N GLU A 828 6.30 -33.31 -22.26
CA GLU A 828 6.23 -34.28 -23.34
C GLU A 828 5.31 -33.75 -24.44
N LYS A 829 5.77 -33.81 -25.70
CA LYS A 829 4.98 -33.35 -26.82
C LYS A 829 3.96 -34.40 -27.23
N PHE A 830 2.68 -34.12 -27.00
CA PHE A 830 1.55 -34.87 -27.52
C PHE A 830 0.88 -34.06 -28.64
N ASN A 831 1.13 -34.46 -29.89
CA ASN A 831 0.67 -33.76 -31.08
C ASN A 831 1.16 -32.30 -31.14
N GLN A 832 0.27 -31.31 -31.02
CA GLN A 832 0.60 -29.88 -31.04
C GLN A 832 0.85 -29.30 -29.64
N PHE A 833 0.61 -30.09 -28.59
CA PHE A 833 0.67 -29.63 -27.20
C PHE A 833 1.85 -30.24 -26.46
N TRP A 834 2.39 -29.46 -25.53
CA TRP A 834 3.38 -29.94 -24.57
C TRP A 834 2.66 -30.17 -23.24
N ILE A 835 2.68 -31.42 -22.77
CA ILE A 835 2.00 -31.86 -21.56
C ILE A 835 3.08 -32.19 -20.53
N ILE A 836 3.01 -31.56 -19.37
CA ILE A 836 3.89 -31.89 -18.24
C ILE A 836 3.17 -32.94 -17.41
N GLN A 837 3.71 -34.17 -17.36
CA GLN A 837 3.17 -35.21 -16.50
C GLN A 837 3.61 -35.00 -15.05
N ASP A 838 2.67 -35.23 -14.13
CA ASP A 838 2.92 -35.20 -12.71
C ASP A 838 3.55 -36.51 -12.25
N TYR A 839 4.78 -36.43 -11.73
CA TYR A 839 5.45 -37.58 -11.11
C TYR A 839 5.12 -37.66 -9.61
N LEU A 840 4.51 -38.78 -9.23
CA LEU A 840 4.22 -39.09 -7.83
C LEU A 840 5.41 -39.80 -7.20
N HIS A 841 5.94 -39.28 -6.09
CA HIS A 841 6.99 -39.94 -5.31
C HIS A 841 6.40 -40.63 -4.09
N ASN A 842 6.83 -41.86 -3.81
CA ASN A 842 6.53 -42.54 -2.54
C ASN A 842 7.30 -41.85 -1.40
N SER A 843 6.59 -41.39 -0.38
CA SER A 843 7.11 -40.58 0.73
C SER A 843 8.01 -41.32 1.74
N LEU A 844 8.68 -42.41 1.36
CA LEU A 844 9.45 -43.26 2.29
C LEU A 844 10.98 -43.16 2.18
N ASN A 845 11.51 -42.29 1.31
CA ASN A 845 12.96 -42.04 1.19
C ASN A 845 13.29 -40.53 1.20
N SER A 846 12.85 -39.81 2.23
CA SER A 846 13.36 -38.46 2.55
C SER A 846 14.06 -38.47 3.91
#